data_AF-A0A4P7NET5-F1
#
_entry.id   AF-A0A4P7NET5-F1
#
_cell.length_a   1.000
_cell.length_b   1.000
_cell.length_c   1.000
_cell.angle_alpha   90.00
_cell.angle_beta   90.00
_cell.angle_gamma   90.00
#
_symmetry.space_group_name_H-M   'P 1'
#
loop_
_entity.id
_entity.type
_entity.pdbx_description
1 polymer ?
#
loop_
_entity_poly.entity_id
_entity_poly.type
_entity_poly.pdbx_seq_one_letter_code
_entity_poly.pdbx_strand_id
1 'polypeptide(L)'
;MAPTNIKVPAQGGSGSTGAPLLTPSFHMATTTLRVGGMTCGACTSAVESGFKGVDGVGNVSVSLVMERAVIIHNPQIISAEQIQEIIEDRGFDAEVLATDLPSPNPNQTEFDTDGDDTDHDHSSTVVVTTVAVEGMTCGACTSAVEAGFKDVSGVINFNISLMSERAVIEHDKSLLSVETIAEMIEDRGFGATIVGSKEKTQPGRAQRRSRSRSRKPTSATTTVAIEGMTCGACTSAVEGGFQGVSGVHRFNISLLAERAVITHDPTELPAEKIAEIIEDRGFGAEILSTVLETSEASRNAATSQFKIFGNLDATTATSLEGVLTGLSGVQSAKVSLATSRLSVVHLPSVVGLRAIVQAVEGAGFNALVADNDDNNAQLESLAKTKEINEWRRAFKVSLSFAIPVFLLSMVIPMLLPAIDIGKVQLLPGLFLGDIVCLALTIPVQFGTGKRFYISAWKSIKHRSPTMDVLVVLGTSCAFFFSCIAMLISFLFPPHTRPATIFDTSTMLITFITLGRFLENRAKGQTSKALSRLMSLAPSMATIYADPIAAEKATEIWASDKAPTTEKQSTPEGNAAEEKVIPTELIQVGDIVILRPGDKIPADGLITMGETYVDESMVTGEAMPVQKKKGSTVIGGTVNGHGRVDFRVTRAGRDTQLSQIVKLVQDAQTTRAPIQRLADTLAGIFVPTILILGFLTFATWMVLSHVLANPPKIFLEDTSGGKVFVCLKLCISVIVFACPCALGLATPTAVMVGTGIGAENGILVKGGAALETATTITKVVLDKTGTITYGKMRVANAHIAEHWQTTEWVRKLWWTIVGLAEMGSEHPVGKAVLGAAKTELNLDAEGTIEGSVGDFEAAVGRGISAVVEPVSGTDRIRYKVLVGNIKFLRQNNVNVPEDAVEASEQINTRAAQKRKAGSSDKASSAGTTNIFIAIDGTYAGHLCLSDTIKEGAAAAIAVLHRMGIKTAIVTGDQRSTALAVAASVGISPEEVYAGVSPDQKQAIVKQMQEQGECVAMVGDGINDSPALATADVGIAMSSGTDVAMEAADVVLMRPDDLMNIPAALHLARSIFTRIKMNLAWACMYNVVGLPFAMGLFLPYGLHLHPMAAGAAMALSSVSVVVSSLLLKLWKRPSWMDESMYDERGGLRRKGSLWSSVGSIISVAQDLFGRVFRGRGKREEGYVPLSNMEAV
;
A
#
# COMPACT_ATOMS: atom_id res chain seq x y z
N MET A 1 10.90 20.19 65.79
CA MET A 1 12.12 20.13 66.64
C MET A 1 13.15 19.29 65.90
N ALA A 2 14.26 19.90 65.45
CA ALA A 2 15.52 19.18 65.16
C ALA A 2 16.13 18.69 66.49
N PRO A 3 17.10 17.75 66.56
CA PRO A 3 18.47 17.82 65.95
C PRO A 3 19.00 16.48 65.35
N THR A 4 19.79 16.44 64.27
CA THR A 4 21.28 16.57 64.09
C THR A 4 22.20 15.50 64.73
N ASN A 5 22.92 14.79 63.83
CA ASN A 5 24.37 14.50 63.82
C ASN A 5 25.04 13.29 64.55
N ILE A 6 25.70 12.48 63.70
CA ILE A 6 27.08 11.92 63.77
C ILE A 6 27.37 10.70 64.68
N LYS A 7 27.90 9.63 64.06
CA LYS A 7 29.19 9.00 64.40
C LYS A 7 29.69 8.00 63.33
N VAL A 8 30.92 8.19 62.87
CA VAL A 8 31.79 7.20 62.22
C VAL A 8 32.82 6.72 63.26
N PRO A 9 33.19 5.43 63.27
CA PRO A 9 34.61 5.01 63.21
C PRO A 9 34.77 3.73 62.35
N ALA A 10 35.92 3.12 62.04
CA ALA A 10 37.30 3.50 61.65
C ALA A 10 37.97 2.22 61.06
N GLN A 11 39.10 2.37 60.35
CA GLN A 11 39.77 1.41 59.45
C GLN A 11 40.41 0.13 60.05
N GLY A 12 40.63 -0.86 59.16
CA GLY A 12 41.64 -1.95 59.20
C GLY A 12 41.02 -3.26 58.67
N GLY A 13 41.59 -4.12 57.83
CA GLY A 13 42.90 -4.33 57.20
C GLY A 13 42.88 -5.78 56.61
N SER A 14 43.59 -6.01 55.51
CA SER A 14 43.74 -7.24 54.69
C SER A 14 43.51 -8.65 55.30
N GLY A 15 42.92 -9.56 54.51
CA GLY A 15 42.95 -11.01 54.74
C GLY A 15 42.29 -11.81 53.60
N SER A 16 42.97 -12.85 53.15
CA SER A 16 42.74 -13.68 51.95
C SER A 16 41.67 -14.77 52.07
N THR A 17 41.19 -15.23 50.91
CA THR A 17 40.71 -16.61 50.58
C THR A 17 39.57 -17.22 51.39
N GLY A 18 38.42 -17.43 50.71
CA GLY A 18 37.37 -18.34 51.14
C GLY A 18 36.17 -18.28 50.19
N ALA A 19 35.98 -19.31 49.38
CA ALA A 19 34.81 -19.47 48.51
C ALA A 19 33.51 -19.56 49.32
N PRO A 20 32.38 -19.02 48.84
CA PRO A 20 31.07 -19.44 49.29
C PRO A 20 30.43 -20.37 48.27
N LEU A 21 30.34 -21.65 48.66
CA LEU A 21 29.18 -22.55 48.53
C LEU A 21 28.17 -22.25 47.40
N LEU A 22 28.10 -23.19 46.45
CA LEU A 22 26.98 -23.39 45.52
C LEU A 22 25.63 -23.25 46.25
N THR A 23 24.84 -22.27 45.84
CA THR A 23 23.40 -22.23 46.11
C THR A 23 22.68 -23.04 45.03
N PRO A 24 21.67 -23.86 45.36
CA PRO A 24 20.94 -24.63 44.36
C PRO A 24 20.20 -23.67 43.42
N SER A 25 20.32 -23.90 42.11
CA SER A 25 19.55 -23.19 41.10
C SER A 25 18.05 -23.38 41.34
N PHE A 26 17.35 -22.29 41.63
CA PHE A 26 15.90 -22.29 41.78
C PHE A 26 15.23 -22.54 40.43
N HIS A 27 14.55 -23.68 40.26
CA HIS A 27 13.72 -23.95 39.08
C HIS A 27 12.49 -23.03 39.09
N MET A 28 12.39 -22.11 38.13
CA MET A 28 11.24 -21.24 37.97
C MET A 28 10.24 -21.87 36.99
N ALA A 29 8.95 -21.86 37.34
CA ALA A 29 7.84 -22.23 36.48
C ALA A 29 7.25 -20.97 35.81
N THR A 30 6.74 -21.12 34.60
CA THR A 30 6.06 -20.02 33.89
C THR A 30 4.56 -20.28 33.90
N THR A 31 3.80 -19.42 34.57
CA THR A 31 2.33 -19.46 34.55
C THR A 31 1.81 -18.34 33.66
N THR A 32 0.95 -18.72 32.71
CA THR A 32 0.22 -17.78 31.86
C THR A 32 -1.23 -17.71 32.31
N LEU A 33 -1.73 -16.50 32.55
CA LEU A 33 -3.12 -16.24 32.91
C LEU A 33 -3.78 -15.32 31.88
N ARG A 34 -5.08 -15.53 31.63
CA ARG A 34 -5.93 -14.52 30.99
C ARG A 34 -6.35 -13.50 32.06
N VAL A 35 -6.30 -12.21 31.74
CA VAL A 35 -6.66 -11.11 32.64
C VAL A 35 -7.69 -10.21 31.98
N GLY A 36 -8.95 -10.35 32.40
CA GLY A 36 -10.09 -9.57 31.93
C GLY A 36 -10.20 -8.19 32.58
N GLY A 37 -10.84 -7.24 31.89
CA GLY A 37 -11.15 -5.92 32.43
C GLY A 37 -10.07 -4.84 32.27
N MET A 38 -8.93 -5.16 31.64
CA MET A 38 -7.89 -4.16 31.34
C MET A 38 -8.28 -3.28 30.15
N THR A 39 -8.27 -1.95 30.32
CA THR A 39 -8.72 -1.00 29.27
C THR A 39 -7.66 0.03 28.85
N CYS A 40 -6.54 0.12 29.58
CA CYS A 40 -5.46 1.05 29.26
C CYS A 40 -4.12 0.60 29.89
N GLY A 41 -3.02 1.25 29.50
CA GLY A 41 -1.69 0.98 30.07
C GLY A 41 -1.54 1.27 31.57
N ALA A 42 -2.46 2.02 32.18
CA ALA A 42 -2.49 2.14 33.63
C ALA A 42 -3.00 0.86 34.31
N CYS A 43 -3.88 0.10 33.65
CA CYS A 43 -4.35 -1.21 34.13
C CYS A 43 -3.20 -2.24 34.12
N THR A 44 -2.38 -2.26 33.05
CA THR A 44 -1.23 -3.17 32.99
C THR A 44 -0.21 -2.86 34.07
N SER A 45 0.10 -1.56 34.30
CA SER A 45 0.96 -1.16 35.41
C SER A 45 0.39 -1.48 36.79
N ALA A 46 -0.94 -1.47 36.95
CA ALA A 46 -1.60 -1.86 38.20
C ALA A 46 -1.43 -3.36 38.48
N VAL A 47 -1.58 -4.22 37.47
CA VAL A 47 -1.33 -5.67 37.57
C VAL A 47 0.16 -5.95 37.79
N GLU A 48 1.08 -5.30 37.07
CA GLU A 48 2.53 -5.47 37.27
C GLU A 48 2.99 -5.01 38.66
N SER A 49 2.39 -3.93 39.19
CA SER A 49 2.64 -3.50 40.57
C SER A 49 2.04 -4.46 41.62
N GLY A 50 1.14 -5.35 41.20
CA GLY A 50 0.61 -6.49 41.95
C GLY A 50 1.68 -7.33 42.60
N PHE A 51 2.72 -7.57 41.82
CA PHE A 51 3.74 -8.57 42.10
C PHE A 51 5.07 -7.97 42.55
N LYS A 52 5.15 -6.64 42.71
CA LYS A 52 6.35 -5.99 43.25
C LYS A 52 6.48 -6.27 44.74
N GLY A 53 7.52 -7.02 45.11
CA GLY A 53 7.82 -7.37 46.50
C GLY A 53 7.12 -8.63 47.00
N VAL A 54 6.58 -9.46 46.09
CA VAL A 54 6.03 -10.79 46.42
C VAL A 54 7.17 -11.81 46.34
N ASP A 55 7.41 -12.52 47.43
CA ASP A 55 8.47 -13.53 47.52
C ASP A 55 8.16 -14.71 46.59
N GLY A 56 9.17 -15.16 45.83
CA GLY A 56 9.03 -16.26 44.88
C GLY A 56 8.60 -15.86 43.46
N VAL A 57 8.28 -14.58 43.21
CA VAL A 57 7.97 -14.08 41.86
C VAL A 57 9.24 -13.49 41.21
N GLY A 58 9.59 -13.99 40.03
CA GLY A 58 10.76 -13.54 39.27
C GLY A 58 10.47 -12.38 38.34
N ASN A 59 9.63 -12.62 37.34
CA ASN A 59 9.30 -11.63 36.32
C ASN A 59 7.82 -11.69 35.98
N VAL A 60 7.22 -10.52 35.76
CA VAL A 60 5.81 -10.35 35.45
C VAL A 60 5.69 -9.48 34.21
N SER A 61 5.05 -10.00 33.18
CA SER A 61 4.77 -9.29 31.94
C SER A 61 3.28 -9.30 31.66
N VAL A 62 2.69 -8.13 31.46
CA VAL A 62 1.24 -7.98 31.22
C VAL A 62 1.01 -7.33 29.87
N SER A 63 0.28 -8.03 29.00
CA SER A 63 -0.11 -7.55 27.67
C SER A 63 -1.57 -7.12 27.67
N LEU A 64 -1.80 -5.81 27.50
CA LEU A 64 -3.14 -5.26 27.30
C LEU A 64 -3.80 -5.81 26.04
N VAL A 65 -3.01 -5.96 24.96
CA VAL A 65 -3.52 -6.35 23.63
C VAL A 65 -4.02 -7.79 23.62
N MET A 66 -3.38 -8.65 24.41
CA MET A 66 -3.71 -10.08 24.45
C MET A 66 -4.58 -10.45 25.66
N GLU A 67 -4.93 -9.49 26.52
CA GLU A 67 -5.60 -9.75 27.82
C GLU A 67 -4.90 -10.87 28.60
N ARG A 68 -3.57 -10.84 28.66
CA ARG A 68 -2.74 -11.91 29.25
C ARG A 68 -1.69 -11.37 30.20
N ALA A 69 -1.43 -12.12 31.26
CA ALA A 69 -0.29 -11.94 32.14
C ALA A 69 0.56 -13.22 32.15
N VAL A 70 1.87 -13.06 32.00
CA VAL A 70 2.85 -14.15 32.09
C VAL A 70 3.72 -13.89 33.31
N ILE A 71 3.70 -14.84 34.25
CA ILE A 71 4.42 -14.75 35.53
C ILE A 71 5.39 -15.92 35.66
N ILE A 72 6.67 -15.58 35.73
CA ILE A 72 7.73 -16.53 36.07
C ILE A 72 7.87 -16.52 37.59
N HIS A 73 7.65 -17.67 38.22
CA HIS A 73 7.60 -17.79 39.67
C HIS A 73 8.16 -19.13 40.13
N ASN A 74 8.51 -19.23 41.41
CA ASN A 74 8.87 -20.50 42.03
C ASN A 74 7.59 -21.20 42.51
N PRO A 75 7.19 -22.35 41.90
CA PRO A 75 5.94 -23.03 42.22
C PRO A 75 5.92 -23.63 43.64
N GLN A 76 7.08 -23.69 44.32
CA GLN A 76 7.15 -24.11 45.73
C GLN A 76 6.96 -22.96 46.73
N ILE A 77 7.07 -21.70 46.29
CA ILE A 77 6.93 -20.52 47.15
C ILE A 77 5.57 -19.84 46.93
N ILE A 78 5.11 -19.79 45.69
CA ILE A 78 3.80 -19.24 45.32
C ILE A 78 3.15 -20.17 44.29
N SER A 79 1.88 -20.51 44.45
CA SER A 79 1.18 -21.36 43.48
C SER A 79 0.54 -20.54 42.36
N ALA A 80 0.22 -21.17 41.23
CA ALA A 80 -0.50 -20.54 40.12
C ALA A 80 -1.87 -19.96 40.56
N GLU A 81 -2.52 -20.60 41.53
CA GLU A 81 -3.80 -20.15 42.12
C GLU A 81 -3.61 -18.89 42.97
N GLN A 82 -2.52 -18.79 43.74
CA GLN A 82 -2.18 -17.59 44.49
C GLN A 82 -1.81 -16.41 43.58
N ILE A 83 -1.21 -16.68 42.43
CA ILE A 83 -0.94 -15.66 41.39
C ILE A 83 -2.24 -15.14 40.80
N GLN A 84 -3.23 -16.02 40.57
CA GLN A 84 -4.57 -15.62 40.12
C GLN A 84 -5.24 -14.70 41.15
N GLU A 85 -5.22 -15.07 42.43
CA GLU A 85 -5.82 -14.30 43.53
C GLU A 85 -5.21 -12.89 43.63
N ILE A 86 -3.89 -12.74 43.45
CA ILE A 86 -3.22 -11.42 43.44
C ILE A 86 -3.74 -10.51 42.32
N ILE A 87 -4.14 -11.06 41.17
CA ILE A 87 -4.69 -10.27 40.06
C ILE A 87 -6.15 -9.91 40.32
N GLU A 88 -6.93 -10.84 40.85
CA GLU A 88 -8.33 -10.62 41.25
C GLU A 88 -8.46 -9.56 42.35
N ASP A 89 -7.54 -9.55 43.32
CA ASP A 89 -7.45 -8.54 44.39
C ASP A 89 -7.18 -7.12 43.85
N ARG A 90 -6.64 -7.00 42.63
CA ARG A 90 -6.44 -5.72 41.94
C ARG A 90 -7.64 -5.30 41.10
N GLY A 91 -8.74 -6.06 41.16
CA GLY A 91 -10.00 -5.77 40.49
C GLY A 91 -10.06 -6.20 39.03
N PHE A 92 -9.27 -7.21 38.65
CA PHE A 92 -9.23 -7.77 37.30
C PHE A 92 -9.53 -9.28 37.34
N ASP A 93 -10.42 -9.76 36.48
CA ASP A 93 -10.76 -11.19 36.43
C ASP A 93 -9.55 -11.98 35.90
N ALA A 94 -9.10 -13.02 36.59
CA ALA A 94 -7.94 -13.82 36.18
C ALA A 94 -8.30 -15.30 36.01
N GLU A 95 -7.75 -15.94 34.98
CA GLU A 95 -7.97 -17.37 34.71
C GLU A 95 -6.64 -18.01 34.29
N VAL A 96 -6.19 -19.05 35.01
CA VAL A 96 -4.93 -19.75 34.68
C VAL A 96 -5.09 -20.56 33.40
N LEU A 97 -4.31 -20.23 32.36
CA LEU A 97 -4.35 -20.91 31.06
C LEU A 97 -3.37 -22.09 31.00
N ALA A 98 -2.16 -21.91 31.51
CA ALA A 98 -1.11 -22.94 31.52
C ALA A 98 -0.07 -22.64 32.60
N THR A 99 0.52 -23.69 33.18
CA THR A 99 1.69 -23.60 34.07
C THR A 99 2.72 -24.63 33.62
N ASP A 100 3.81 -24.16 33.02
CA ASP A 100 4.88 -25.02 32.49
C ASP A 100 5.92 -25.29 33.58
N LEU A 101 6.08 -26.56 33.95
CA LEU A 101 7.10 -27.07 34.89
C LEU A 101 8.25 -27.69 34.08
N PRO A 102 9.52 -27.30 34.29
CA PRO A 102 10.65 -27.93 33.60
C PRO A 102 10.88 -29.37 34.10
N SER A 103 11.00 -30.33 33.17
CA SER A 103 11.31 -31.74 33.42
C SER A 103 12.82 -32.02 33.47
N PRO A 104 13.30 -33.03 34.22
CA PRO A 104 14.72 -33.36 34.31
C PRO A 104 15.17 -34.22 33.12
N ASN A 105 16.23 -33.79 32.43
CA ASN A 105 16.90 -34.55 31.37
C ASN A 105 17.70 -35.73 31.96
N PRO A 106 17.58 -36.96 31.43
CA PRO A 106 18.56 -38.02 31.65
C PRO A 106 19.54 -38.12 30.46
N ASN A 107 20.79 -38.43 30.80
CA ASN A 107 21.90 -38.89 29.95
C ASN A 107 22.90 -37.84 29.43
N GLN A 108 23.85 -37.51 30.31
CA GLN A 108 25.27 -37.56 29.96
C GLN A 108 25.91 -38.71 30.76
N THR A 109 26.65 -39.59 30.10
CA THR A 109 27.73 -40.36 30.73
C THR A 109 28.99 -40.14 29.92
N GLU A 110 30.00 -39.71 30.65
CA GLU A 110 31.31 -39.21 30.28
C GLU A 110 32.22 -40.29 29.67
N PHE A 111 33.19 -39.85 28.87
CA PHE A 111 34.56 -40.34 29.01
C PHE A 111 35.52 -39.18 28.74
N ASP A 112 36.15 -38.71 29.81
CA ASP A 112 37.36 -37.88 29.82
C ASP A 112 38.55 -38.65 29.22
N THR A 113 39.38 -37.96 28.45
CA THR A 113 40.85 -37.92 28.65
C THR A 113 41.44 -36.78 27.83
N ASP A 114 41.92 -35.74 28.51
CA ASP A 114 42.92 -34.81 28.00
C ASP A 114 44.31 -35.43 28.14
N GLY A 115 45.17 -35.25 27.13
CA GLY A 115 46.61 -35.49 27.27
C GLY A 115 47.40 -35.73 25.98
N ASP A 116 47.86 -34.62 25.40
CA ASP A 116 49.21 -34.41 24.85
C ASP A 116 49.48 -34.62 23.34
N ASP A 117 50.29 -33.69 22.83
CA ASP A 117 50.68 -33.39 21.46
C ASP A 117 51.33 -34.56 20.71
N THR A 118 51.09 -34.65 19.40
CA THR A 118 52.15 -34.89 18.39
C THR A 118 51.65 -34.59 16.97
N ASP A 119 52.44 -33.79 16.25
CA ASP A 119 52.30 -33.40 14.85
C ASP A 119 52.02 -34.57 13.89
N HIS A 120 51.14 -34.35 12.90
CA HIS A 120 51.38 -34.76 11.52
C HIS A 120 50.64 -33.87 10.51
N ASP A 121 51.41 -33.03 9.83
CA ASP A 121 51.11 -32.31 8.60
C ASP A 121 50.60 -33.24 7.48
N HIS A 122 49.43 -32.95 6.91
CA HIS A 122 49.17 -33.20 5.49
C HIS A 122 48.23 -32.12 4.93
N SER A 123 48.79 -31.17 4.17
CA SER A 123 48.02 -30.23 3.36
C SER A 123 47.43 -30.94 2.15
N SER A 124 46.12 -31.24 2.17
CA SER A 124 45.39 -31.70 0.98
C SER A 124 45.28 -30.55 -0.03
N THR A 125 45.86 -30.74 -1.22
CA THR A 125 45.78 -29.75 -2.31
C THR A 125 44.53 -30.06 -3.14
N VAL A 126 43.46 -29.31 -2.85
CA VAL A 126 42.17 -29.45 -3.56
C VAL A 126 42.25 -28.81 -4.94
N VAL A 127 41.95 -29.60 -5.96
CA VAL A 127 42.00 -29.22 -7.37
C VAL A 127 40.63 -29.37 -8.00
N VAL A 128 40.21 -28.37 -8.78
CA VAL A 128 38.96 -28.41 -9.54
C VAL A 128 39.29 -28.69 -10.99
N THR A 129 38.88 -29.86 -11.46
CA THR A 129 39.11 -30.35 -12.82
C THR A 129 37.80 -30.32 -13.61
N THR A 130 37.82 -29.69 -14.78
CA THR A 130 36.69 -29.67 -15.72
C THR A 130 36.99 -30.58 -16.90
N VAL A 131 36.09 -31.51 -17.17
CA VAL A 131 36.16 -32.50 -18.25
C VAL A 131 34.96 -32.30 -19.17
N ALA A 132 35.17 -32.21 -20.47
CA ALA A 132 34.11 -32.28 -21.48
C ALA A 132 33.78 -33.75 -21.74
N VAL A 133 32.49 -34.08 -21.73
CA VAL A 133 31.97 -35.45 -21.80
C VAL A 133 31.11 -35.58 -23.06
N GLU A 134 31.65 -36.22 -24.09
CA GLU A 134 31.03 -36.42 -25.39
C GLU A 134 30.08 -37.64 -25.38
N GLY A 135 28.92 -37.50 -26.02
CA GLY A 135 27.95 -38.59 -26.19
C GLY A 135 26.80 -38.65 -25.19
N MET A 136 26.63 -37.64 -24.33
CA MET A 136 25.47 -37.57 -23.41
C MET A 136 24.23 -36.99 -24.10
N THR A 137 23.14 -37.76 -24.19
CA THR A 137 21.91 -37.34 -24.91
C THR A 137 20.67 -37.21 -24.04
N CYS A 138 20.68 -37.70 -22.79
CA CYS A 138 19.54 -37.61 -21.87
C CYS A 138 19.96 -37.69 -20.39
N GLY A 139 19.01 -37.44 -19.48
CA GLY A 139 19.24 -37.48 -18.03
C GLY A 139 19.70 -38.84 -17.48
N ALA A 140 19.44 -39.94 -18.20
CA ALA A 140 19.99 -41.25 -17.82
C ALA A 140 21.51 -41.34 -18.02
N CYS A 141 22.06 -40.64 -19.03
CA CYS A 141 23.50 -40.56 -19.26
C CYS A 141 24.20 -39.81 -18.13
N THR A 142 23.62 -38.70 -17.65
CA THR A 142 24.20 -37.93 -16.53
C THR A 142 24.21 -38.74 -15.25
N SER A 143 23.14 -39.51 -14.97
CA SER A 143 23.10 -40.38 -13.79
C SER A 143 24.09 -41.54 -13.87
N ALA A 144 24.38 -42.07 -15.07
CA ALA A 144 25.37 -43.13 -15.26
C ALA A 144 26.81 -42.65 -14.98
N VAL A 145 27.15 -41.43 -15.40
CA VAL A 145 28.45 -40.82 -15.09
C VAL A 145 28.53 -40.45 -13.61
N GLU A 146 27.48 -39.83 -13.04
CA GLU A 146 27.44 -39.46 -11.60
C GLU A 146 27.55 -40.68 -10.67
N ALA A 147 26.90 -41.80 -11.03
CA ALA A 147 27.02 -43.06 -10.28
C ALA A 147 28.46 -43.62 -10.27
N GLY A 148 29.30 -43.26 -11.24
CA GLY A 148 30.70 -43.69 -11.28
C GLY A 148 31.61 -43.00 -10.27
N PHE A 149 31.22 -41.83 -9.76
CA PHE A 149 32.02 -41.03 -8.83
C PHE A 149 31.46 -41.01 -7.40
N LYS A 150 30.36 -41.72 -7.13
CA LYS A 150 29.63 -41.69 -5.84
C LYS A 150 30.39 -42.36 -4.68
N ASP A 151 31.36 -43.23 -4.97
CA ASP A 151 32.14 -43.98 -3.97
C ASP A 151 33.66 -43.96 -4.23
N VAL A 152 34.16 -42.97 -4.99
CA VAL A 152 35.59 -42.87 -5.34
C VAL A 152 36.35 -42.03 -4.30
N SER A 153 37.32 -42.65 -3.64
CA SER A 153 38.20 -41.99 -2.67
C SER A 153 38.98 -40.83 -3.30
N GLY A 154 38.84 -39.63 -2.73
CA GLY A 154 39.52 -38.43 -3.21
C GLY A 154 38.62 -37.44 -3.98
N VAL A 155 37.37 -37.79 -4.28
CA VAL A 155 36.36 -36.85 -4.82
C VAL A 155 35.67 -36.11 -3.65
N ILE A 156 35.71 -34.79 -3.68
CA ILE A 156 35.07 -33.92 -2.68
C ILE A 156 33.70 -33.45 -3.18
N ASN A 157 33.61 -33.12 -4.46
CA ASN A 157 32.39 -32.62 -5.08
C ASN A 157 32.39 -32.96 -6.57
N PHE A 158 31.24 -33.41 -7.11
CA PHE A 158 31.09 -33.78 -8.51
C PHE A 158 29.80 -33.16 -9.06
N ASN A 159 29.88 -32.48 -10.20
CA ASN A 159 28.73 -31.88 -10.86
C ASN A 159 28.82 -32.09 -12.37
N ILE A 160 27.76 -32.59 -12.99
CA ILE A 160 27.68 -32.83 -14.43
C ILE A 160 26.48 -32.11 -15.05
N SER A 161 26.71 -31.42 -16.16
CA SER A 161 25.70 -30.66 -16.87
C SER A 161 25.51 -31.20 -18.29
N LEU A 162 24.31 -31.70 -18.56
CA LEU A 162 23.89 -32.18 -19.89
C LEU A 162 23.93 -31.04 -20.92
N MET A 163 23.47 -29.84 -20.55
CA MET A 163 23.34 -28.70 -21.47
C MET A 163 24.68 -28.15 -21.95
N SER A 164 25.74 -28.34 -21.16
CA SER A 164 27.09 -27.87 -21.49
C SER A 164 28.06 -29.00 -21.83
N GLU A 165 27.60 -30.25 -21.84
CA GLU A 165 28.41 -31.46 -22.07
C GLU A 165 29.69 -31.49 -21.23
N ARG A 166 29.61 -31.10 -19.94
CA ARG A 166 30.78 -30.93 -19.07
C ARG A 166 30.52 -31.47 -17.66
N ALA A 167 31.54 -32.11 -17.11
CA ALA A 167 31.66 -32.49 -15.71
C ALA A 167 32.71 -31.63 -15.01
N VAL A 168 32.40 -31.15 -13.81
CA VAL A 168 33.30 -30.40 -12.93
C VAL A 168 33.49 -31.23 -11.66
N ILE A 169 34.73 -31.62 -11.40
CA ILE A 169 35.12 -32.51 -10.30
C ILE A 169 36.10 -31.77 -9.40
N GLU A 170 35.73 -31.54 -8.14
CA GLU A 170 36.64 -31.10 -7.08
C GLU A 170 37.23 -32.36 -6.42
N HIS A 171 38.55 -32.54 -6.53
CA HIS A 171 39.24 -33.72 -6.02
C HIS A 171 40.57 -33.35 -5.35
N ASP A 172 41.05 -34.23 -4.47
CA ASP A 172 42.39 -34.14 -3.92
C ASP A 172 43.40 -34.74 -4.91
N LYS A 173 44.39 -33.93 -5.32
CA LYS A 173 45.42 -34.33 -6.29
C LYS A 173 46.26 -35.52 -5.82
N SER A 174 46.38 -35.69 -4.50
CA SER A 174 47.20 -36.76 -3.90
C SER A 174 46.52 -38.13 -3.96
N LEU A 175 45.19 -38.17 -4.04
CA LEU A 175 44.39 -39.39 -4.02
C LEU A 175 43.79 -39.74 -5.39
N LEU A 176 43.52 -38.73 -6.22
CA LEU A 176 42.90 -38.92 -7.52
C LEU A 176 43.58 -38.04 -8.58
N SER A 177 44.13 -38.66 -9.62
CA SER A 177 44.80 -37.94 -10.71
C SER A 177 43.80 -37.44 -11.77
N VAL A 178 44.18 -36.39 -12.49
CA VAL A 178 43.31 -35.75 -13.51
C VAL A 178 43.04 -36.70 -14.67
N GLU A 179 44.02 -37.53 -15.02
CA GLU A 179 43.96 -38.52 -16.09
C GLU A 179 43.02 -39.68 -15.70
N THR A 180 43.09 -40.15 -14.46
CA THR A 180 42.20 -41.21 -13.95
C THR A 180 40.73 -40.77 -13.94
N ILE A 181 40.45 -39.47 -13.79
CA ILE A 181 39.08 -38.93 -13.88
C ILE A 181 38.52 -39.03 -15.30
N ALA A 182 39.34 -38.80 -16.32
CA ALA A 182 38.92 -38.96 -17.71
C ALA A 182 38.69 -40.44 -18.06
N GLU A 183 39.61 -41.34 -17.65
CA GLU A 183 39.47 -42.79 -17.84
C GLU A 183 38.19 -43.34 -17.20
N MET A 184 37.85 -42.90 -15.98
CA MET A 184 36.61 -43.34 -15.32
C MET A 184 35.33 -42.93 -16.06
N ILE A 185 35.35 -41.84 -16.82
CA ILE A 185 34.22 -41.42 -17.65
C ILE A 185 34.17 -42.24 -18.95
N GLU A 186 35.33 -42.54 -19.53
CA GLU A 186 35.47 -43.43 -20.70
C GLU A 186 35.02 -44.86 -20.43
N ASP A 187 35.33 -45.39 -19.24
CA ASP A 187 34.89 -46.71 -18.78
C ASP A 187 33.36 -46.84 -18.66
N ARG A 188 32.64 -45.70 -18.63
CA ARG A 188 31.17 -45.65 -18.65
C ARG A 188 30.58 -45.44 -20.03
N GLY A 189 31.43 -45.49 -21.07
CA GLY A 189 31.03 -45.44 -22.47
C GLY A 189 30.86 -44.03 -23.04
N PHE A 190 31.44 -43.01 -22.40
CA PHE A 190 31.38 -41.61 -22.84
C PHE A 190 32.78 -41.06 -23.13
N GLY A 191 32.97 -40.31 -24.21
CA GLY A 191 34.28 -39.74 -24.52
C GLY A 191 34.64 -38.63 -23.54
N ALA A 192 35.86 -38.57 -23.01
CA ALA A 192 36.24 -37.60 -21.98
C ALA A 192 37.49 -36.80 -22.39
N THR A 193 37.36 -35.47 -22.47
CA THR A 193 38.49 -34.58 -22.76
C THR A 193 38.67 -33.53 -21.67
N ILE A 194 39.89 -33.40 -21.13
CA ILE A 194 40.17 -32.47 -20.04
C ILE A 194 40.21 -31.03 -20.58
N VAL A 195 39.29 -30.18 -20.11
CA VAL A 195 39.17 -28.78 -20.54
C VAL A 195 40.05 -27.85 -19.70
N GLY A 196 40.27 -28.19 -18.43
CA GLY A 196 41.20 -27.45 -17.58
C GLY A 196 41.12 -27.86 -16.11
N SER A 197 42.24 -27.75 -15.40
CA SER A 197 42.36 -28.08 -13.98
C SER A 197 42.96 -26.89 -13.22
N LYS A 198 42.34 -26.44 -12.12
CA LYS A 198 42.75 -25.27 -11.33
C LYS A 198 42.86 -25.62 -9.84
N GLU A 199 44.00 -25.31 -9.24
CA GLU A 199 44.24 -25.47 -7.80
C GLU A 199 43.60 -24.30 -7.01
N LYS A 200 42.94 -24.59 -5.89
CA LYS A 200 42.20 -23.60 -5.09
C LYS A 200 43.11 -22.99 -4.01
N THR A 201 43.86 -21.93 -4.33
CA THR A 201 44.72 -21.23 -3.34
C THR A 201 43.93 -20.16 -2.57
N GLN A 202 43.98 -20.18 -1.23
CA GLN A 202 43.42 -19.11 -0.38
C GLN A 202 44.28 -17.82 -0.49
N PRO A 203 43.69 -16.62 -0.69
CA PRO A 203 44.49 -15.40 -0.76
C PRO A 203 44.52 -14.61 0.55
N GLY A 204 45.73 -14.50 1.12
CA GLY A 204 46.13 -13.48 2.09
C GLY A 204 46.53 -12.15 1.44
N ARG A 205 46.68 -11.13 2.29
CA ARG A 205 46.69 -9.67 2.06
C ARG A 205 47.82 -9.11 1.15
N ALA A 206 47.43 -8.12 0.32
CA ALA A 206 48.15 -6.90 -0.09
C ALA A 206 48.99 -6.79 -1.40
N GLN A 207 48.66 -5.71 -2.13
CA GLN A 207 49.44 -4.84 -3.06
C GLN A 207 49.66 -5.19 -4.56
N ARG A 208 48.67 -4.72 -5.34
CA ARG A 208 48.74 -3.72 -6.45
C ARG A 208 49.48 -4.01 -7.78
N ARG A 209 48.63 -3.91 -8.84
CA ARG A 209 48.84 -3.61 -10.29
C ARG A 209 49.25 -4.80 -11.15
N SER A 210 48.58 -5.18 -12.26
CA SER A 210 47.58 -4.50 -13.09
C SER A 210 46.74 -5.48 -13.93
N ARG A 211 45.44 -5.18 -14.03
CA ARG A 211 44.52 -5.34 -15.19
C ARG A 211 44.29 -6.75 -15.79
N SER A 212 43.13 -7.33 -15.43
CA SER A 212 42.10 -7.75 -16.39
C SER A 212 40.75 -7.95 -15.66
N ARG A 213 39.65 -7.62 -16.36
CA ARG A 213 38.33 -7.16 -15.87
C ARG A 213 37.50 -8.24 -15.14
N SER A 214 37.09 -7.98 -13.89
CA SER A 214 35.91 -8.61 -13.28
C SER A 214 34.65 -7.80 -13.59
N ARG A 215 33.55 -8.49 -13.94
CA ARG A 215 32.21 -7.88 -14.09
C ARG A 215 31.74 -7.42 -12.70
N LYS A 216 31.34 -6.15 -12.61
CA LYS A 216 30.97 -5.46 -11.37
C LYS A 216 29.46 -5.57 -11.09
N PRO A 217 29.02 -5.45 -9.82
CA PRO A 217 27.60 -5.37 -9.46
C PRO A 217 26.94 -4.15 -10.11
N THR A 218 25.69 -4.31 -10.58
CA THR A 218 24.98 -3.34 -11.43
C THR A 218 24.13 -2.30 -10.70
N SER A 219 23.73 -2.52 -9.44
CA SER A 219 22.96 -1.54 -8.65
C SER A 219 23.05 -1.81 -7.15
N ALA A 220 22.91 -0.76 -6.34
CA ALA A 220 22.83 -0.79 -4.89
C ALA A 220 21.74 0.18 -4.42
N THR A 221 20.96 -0.21 -3.42
CA THR A 221 19.95 0.65 -2.80
C THR A 221 20.43 1.06 -1.40
N THR A 222 20.75 2.34 -1.23
CA THR A 222 21.20 2.93 0.03
C THR A 222 20.11 3.78 0.65
N THR A 223 19.83 3.52 1.93
CA THR A 223 18.91 4.32 2.75
C THR A 223 19.70 5.21 3.69
N VAL A 224 19.44 6.51 3.64
CA VAL A 224 20.11 7.55 4.44
C VAL A 224 19.07 8.26 5.29
N ALA A 225 19.30 8.38 6.60
CA ALA A 225 18.56 9.29 7.47
C ALA A 225 19.09 10.71 7.28
N ILE A 226 18.19 11.67 7.11
CA ILE A 226 18.53 13.06 6.83
C ILE A 226 17.99 13.96 7.94
N GLU A 227 18.88 14.44 8.80
CA GLU A 227 18.53 15.30 9.91
C GLU A 227 18.23 16.74 9.45
N GLY A 228 17.13 17.29 9.98
CA GLY A 228 16.79 18.70 9.80
C GLY A 228 15.87 19.01 8.62
N MET A 229 15.38 17.99 7.89
CA MET A 229 14.33 18.18 6.89
C MET A 229 13.00 18.54 7.53
N THR A 230 12.44 19.69 7.19
CA THR A 230 11.22 20.21 7.84
C THR A 230 10.16 20.69 6.85
N CYS A 231 10.50 20.87 5.57
CA CYS A 231 9.56 21.32 4.55
C CYS A 231 9.88 20.80 3.14
N GLY A 232 8.94 20.99 2.21
CA GLY A 232 9.09 20.61 0.79
C GLY A 232 10.25 21.31 0.06
N ALA A 233 10.68 22.48 0.54
CA ALA A 233 11.87 23.17 0.02
C ALA A 233 13.16 22.44 0.43
N CYS A 234 13.23 21.87 1.65
CA CYS A 234 14.36 21.05 2.08
C CYS A 234 14.52 19.82 1.20
N THR A 235 13.42 19.10 0.93
CA THR A 235 13.46 17.94 0.04
C THR A 235 13.85 18.33 -1.38
N SER A 236 13.39 19.49 -1.88
CA SER A 236 13.75 19.96 -3.23
C SER A 236 15.23 20.36 -3.31
N ALA A 237 15.80 20.89 -2.23
CA ALA A 237 17.22 21.23 -2.15
C ALA A 237 18.11 19.97 -2.16
N VAL A 238 17.67 18.90 -1.48
CA VAL A 238 18.34 17.59 -1.51
C VAL A 238 18.13 16.90 -2.85
N GLU A 239 16.92 16.85 -3.41
CA GLU A 239 16.63 16.30 -4.75
C GLU A 239 17.44 16.99 -5.84
N GLY A 240 17.53 18.33 -5.82
CA GLY A 240 18.40 19.10 -6.70
C GLY A 240 19.89 18.85 -6.48
N GLY A 241 20.27 18.13 -5.41
CA GLY A 241 21.61 17.59 -5.14
C GLY A 241 21.99 16.46 -6.07
N PHE A 242 21.00 15.64 -6.40
CA PHE A 242 21.16 14.42 -7.18
C PHE A 242 20.74 14.60 -8.66
N GLN A 243 20.15 15.74 -9.01
CA GLN A 243 19.88 16.09 -10.41
C GLN A 243 21.19 16.28 -11.19
N GLY A 244 21.43 15.39 -12.17
CA GLY A 244 22.63 15.43 -13.02
C GLY A 244 23.85 14.71 -12.45
N VAL A 245 23.73 13.99 -11.33
CA VAL A 245 24.79 13.14 -10.78
C VAL A 245 24.81 11.80 -11.52
N SER A 246 25.94 11.44 -12.11
CA SER A 246 26.16 10.14 -12.77
C SER A 246 26.11 9.00 -11.76
N GLY A 247 25.42 7.91 -12.10
CA GLY A 247 25.30 6.72 -11.26
C GLY A 247 24.04 6.64 -10.41
N VAL A 248 23.12 7.61 -10.46
CA VAL A 248 21.81 7.54 -9.76
C VAL A 248 20.75 6.96 -10.71
N HIS A 249 20.13 5.84 -10.32
CA HIS A 249 19.01 5.25 -11.06
C HIS A 249 17.66 5.76 -10.56
N ARG A 250 17.48 5.80 -9.23
CA ARG A 250 16.24 6.24 -8.58
C ARG A 250 16.57 6.98 -7.31
N PHE A 251 15.91 8.11 -7.08
CA PHE A 251 16.04 8.91 -5.88
C PHE A 251 14.66 9.19 -5.30
N ASN A 252 14.39 8.70 -4.10
CA ASN A 252 13.16 8.94 -3.37
C ASN A 252 13.48 9.53 -2.00
N ILE A 253 12.82 10.64 -1.65
CA ILE A 253 13.00 11.28 -0.36
C ILE A 253 11.66 11.40 0.37
N SER A 254 11.62 10.92 1.60
CA SER A 254 10.45 11.02 2.47
C SER A 254 10.70 12.07 3.53
N LEU A 255 9.94 13.17 3.46
CA LEU A 255 9.94 14.20 4.48
C LEU A 255 9.45 13.64 5.83
N LEU A 256 8.45 12.75 5.78
CA LEU A 256 7.78 12.21 6.98
C LEU A 256 8.68 11.25 7.75
N ALA A 257 9.46 10.45 7.03
CA ALA A 257 10.39 9.50 7.63
C ALA A 257 11.78 10.10 7.89
N GLU A 258 12.01 11.37 7.51
CA GLU A 258 13.32 12.02 7.52
C GLU A 258 14.42 11.15 6.86
N ARG A 259 14.09 10.52 5.72
CA ARG A 259 14.95 9.52 5.05
C ARG A 259 14.95 9.70 3.54
N ALA A 260 16.07 9.38 2.90
CA ALA A 260 16.18 9.18 1.46
C ALA A 260 16.55 7.73 1.14
N VAL A 261 15.93 7.19 0.10
CA VAL A 261 16.25 5.88 -0.49
C VAL A 261 16.79 6.16 -1.89
N ILE A 262 18.05 5.82 -2.11
CA ILE A 262 18.76 6.06 -3.36
C ILE A 262 19.19 4.72 -3.95
N THR A 263 18.70 4.41 -5.15
CA THR A 263 19.21 3.31 -5.96
C THR A 263 20.27 3.87 -6.90
N HIS A 264 21.50 3.38 -6.77
CA HIS A 264 22.68 3.90 -7.46
C HIS A 264 23.63 2.78 -7.90
N ASP A 265 24.49 3.06 -8.87
CA ASP A 265 25.64 2.22 -9.17
C ASP A 265 26.71 2.49 -8.09
N PRO A 266 27.07 1.50 -7.24
CA PRO A 266 28.05 1.69 -6.17
C PRO A 266 29.46 1.99 -6.68
N THR A 267 29.71 1.79 -7.98
CA THR A 267 31.01 1.98 -8.61
C THR A 267 31.20 3.40 -9.15
N GLU A 268 30.11 4.07 -9.52
CA GLU A 268 30.10 5.48 -9.94
C GLU A 268 29.78 6.42 -8.76
N LEU A 269 28.89 5.99 -7.87
CA LEU A 269 28.44 6.76 -6.72
C LEU A 269 28.47 5.88 -5.45
N PRO A 270 29.51 5.96 -4.61
CA PRO A 270 29.55 5.22 -3.36
C PRO A 270 28.60 5.83 -2.32
N ALA A 271 28.09 5.00 -1.38
CA ALA A 271 27.13 5.42 -0.35
C ALA A 271 27.64 6.59 0.52
N GLU A 272 28.94 6.64 0.80
CA GLU A 272 29.58 7.74 1.54
C GLU A 272 29.46 9.08 0.80
N LYS A 273 29.63 9.06 -0.52
CA LYS A 273 29.49 10.25 -1.36
C LYS A 273 28.05 10.72 -1.47
N ILE A 274 27.07 9.82 -1.30
CA ILE A 274 25.65 10.18 -1.21
C ILE A 274 25.39 10.96 0.08
N ALA A 275 25.93 10.52 1.21
CA ALA A 275 25.84 11.25 2.47
C ALA A 275 26.52 12.63 2.35
N GLU A 276 27.72 12.68 1.76
CA GLU A 276 28.46 13.93 1.50
C GLU A 276 27.66 14.91 0.64
N ILE A 277 27.02 14.46 -0.45
CA ILE A 277 26.17 15.32 -1.30
C ILE A 277 24.99 15.90 -0.49
N ILE A 278 24.42 15.14 0.45
CA ILE A 278 23.34 15.61 1.32
C ILE A 278 23.86 16.63 2.34
N GLU A 279 25.04 16.39 2.91
CA GLU A 279 25.74 17.29 3.83
C GLU A 279 26.17 18.60 3.18
N ASP A 280 26.63 18.56 1.93
CA ASP A 280 26.98 19.73 1.12
C ASP A 280 25.76 20.63 0.84
N ARG A 281 24.55 20.04 0.83
CA ARG A 281 23.28 20.78 0.78
C ARG A 281 22.82 21.28 2.15
N GLY A 282 23.63 21.03 3.17
CA GLY A 282 23.52 21.57 4.53
C GLY A 282 22.75 20.69 5.51
N PHE A 283 22.36 19.47 5.13
CA PHE A 283 21.57 18.55 5.95
C PHE A 283 22.45 17.45 6.56
N GLY A 284 22.26 17.10 7.83
CA GLY A 284 23.02 15.97 8.42
C GLY A 284 22.58 14.67 7.77
N ALA A 285 23.52 13.79 7.40
CA ALA A 285 23.22 12.55 6.70
C ALA A 285 23.86 11.34 7.41
N GLU A 286 23.05 10.39 7.86
CA GLU A 286 23.52 9.14 8.45
C GLU A 286 23.08 7.95 7.58
N ILE A 287 24.03 7.12 7.16
CA ILE A 287 23.73 5.94 6.34
C ILE A 287 23.14 4.86 7.24
N LEU A 288 21.87 4.51 7.03
CA LEU A 288 21.19 3.46 7.81
C LEU A 288 21.48 2.06 7.26
N SER A 289 21.43 1.91 5.94
CA SER A 289 21.65 0.63 5.28
C SER A 289 22.06 0.80 3.82
N THR A 290 22.85 -0.13 3.31
CA THR A 290 23.17 -0.26 1.88
C THR A 290 22.96 -1.71 1.48
N VAL A 291 22.01 -1.96 0.59
CA VAL A 291 21.67 -3.29 0.08
C VAL A 291 22.20 -3.39 -1.35
N LEU A 292 23.10 -4.34 -1.60
CA LEU A 292 23.63 -4.59 -2.94
C LEU A 292 22.65 -5.47 -3.71
N GLU A 293 22.17 -5.01 -4.86
CA GLU A 293 21.35 -5.81 -5.76
C GLU A 293 22.27 -6.66 -6.64
N THR A 294 22.54 -7.89 -6.19
CA THR A 294 23.23 -8.88 -7.00
C THR A 294 22.24 -9.46 -8.01
N SER A 295 22.39 -9.08 -9.28
CA SER A 295 21.52 -9.56 -10.35
C SER A 295 21.71 -11.07 -10.58
N GLU A 296 20.57 -11.77 -10.72
CA GLU A 296 20.33 -13.13 -11.23
C GLU A 296 20.45 -14.35 -10.30
N ALA A 297 21.14 -14.32 -9.15
CA ALA A 297 21.19 -15.49 -8.24
C ALA A 297 20.18 -15.47 -7.06
N SER A 298 19.55 -14.33 -6.78
CA SER A 298 18.72 -14.13 -5.56
C SER A 298 17.24 -13.85 -5.87
N ARG A 299 16.63 -14.52 -6.85
CA ARG A 299 15.16 -14.52 -6.96
C ARG A 299 14.48 -15.39 -5.90
N ASN A 300 15.22 -16.27 -5.22
CA ASN A 300 14.65 -17.25 -4.31
C ASN A 300 14.90 -16.98 -2.80
N ALA A 301 15.68 -15.95 -2.45
CA ALA A 301 15.95 -15.61 -1.04
C ALA A 301 15.19 -14.34 -0.65
N ALA A 302 14.31 -14.43 0.34
CA ALA A 302 13.61 -13.32 0.95
C ALA A 302 14.35 -12.88 2.22
N THR A 303 14.39 -11.57 2.48
CA THR A 303 14.85 -11.03 3.76
C THR A 303 13.64 -10.68 4.61
N SER A 304 13.53 -11.30 5.79
CA SER A 304 12.46 -11.01 6.76
C SER A 304 13.05 -10.47 8.04
N GLN A 305 12.40 -9.46 8.60
CA GLN A 305 12.80 -8.86 9.86
C GLN A 305 11.86 -9.27 10.97
N PHE A 306 12.38 -9.50 12.16
CA PHE A 306 11.62 -9.86 13.35
C PHE A 306 12.02 -8.94 14.50
N LYS A 307 11.05 -8.53 15.30
CA LYS A 307 11.30 -7.88 16.58
C LYS A 307 11.27 -8.95 17.65
N ILE A 308 12.40 -9.11 18.33
CA ILE A 308 12.54 -10.11 19.38
C ILE A 308 12.23 -9.45 20.73
N PHE A 309 11.43 -10.13 21.54
CA PHE A 309 11.08 -9.78 22.91
C PHE A 309 11.67 -10.81 23.87
N GLY A 310 12.37 -10.32 24.89
CA GLY A 310 13.13 -11.11 25.86
C GLY A 310 14.40 -10.37 26.27
N ASN A 311 15.13 -10.91 27.25
CA ASN A 311 16.40 -10.32 27.69
C ASN A 311 17.52 -10.80 26.73
N LEU A 312 17.78 -10.00 25.69
CA LEU A 312 18.83 -10.27 24.71
C LEU A 312 20.17 -9.73 25.18
N ASP A 313 21.11 -10.63 25.39
CA ASP A 313 22.53 -10.35 25.64
C ASP A 313 23.34 -10.71 24.39
N ALA A 314 24.58 -10.23 24.30
CA ALA A 314 25.45 -10.52 23.14
C ALA A 314 25.71 -12.03 22.94
N THR A 315 25.76 -12.78 24.04
CA THR A 315 25.93 -14.24 24.02
C THR A 315 24.68 -14.95 23.51
N THR A 316 23.50 -14.55 23.99
CA THR A 316 22.22 -15.15 23.58
C THR A 316 21.82 -14.76 22.16
N ALA A 317 22.22 -13.57 21.69
CA ALA A 317 22.08 -13.16 20.30
C ALA A 317 22.92 -14.05 19.36
N THR A 318 24.17 -14.33 19.73
CA THR A 318 25.06 -15.20 18.93
C THR A 318 24.57 -16.64 18.90
N SER A 319 24.05 -17.16 20.02
CA SER A 319 23.45 -18.50 20.04
C SER A 319 22.19 -18.57 19.19
N LEU A 320 21.35 -17.52 19.21
CA LEU A 320 20.15 -17.45 18.39
C LEU A 320 20.49 -17.38 16.89
N GLU A 321 21.50 -16.60 16.51
CA GLU A 321 22.02 -16.58 15.13
C GLU A 321 22.51 -17.96 14.69
N GLY A 322 23.20 -18.69 15.58
CA GLY A 322 23.66 -20.06 15.33
C GLY A 322 22.50 -21.04 15.11
N VAL A 323 21.49 -21.01 15.99
CA VAL A 323 20.28 -21.87 15.88
C VAL A 323 19.55 -21.59 14.56
N LEU A 324 19.37 -20.32 14.20
CA LEU A 324 18.67 -19.95 12.98
C LEU A 324 19.45 -20.28 11.72
N THR A 325 20.77 -20.12 11.73
CA THR A 325 21.64 -20.49 10.59
C THR A 325 21.72 -22.02 10.42
N GLY A 326 21.47 -22.78 11.49
CA GLY A 326 21.34 -24.25 11.43
C GLY A 326 20.04 -24.74 10.79
N LEU A 327 19.03 -23.87 10.58
CA LEU A 327 17.79 -24.25 9.90
C LEU A 327 18.02 -24.38 8.39
N SER A 328 17.61 -25.52 7.84
CA SER A 328 17.69 -25.79 6.41
C SER A 328 16.90 -24.75 5.62
N GLY A 329 17.56 -23.92 4.80
CA GLY A 329 16.91 -22.86 4.02
C GLY A 329 17.11 -21.44 4.55
N VAL A 330 17.72 -21.26 5.73
CA VAL A 330 18.21 -19.96 6.21
C VAL A 330 19.65 -19.75 5.72
N GLN A 331 19.91 -18.67 4.99
CA GLN A 331 21.24 -18.35 4.46
C GLN A 331 22.05 -17.49 5.43
N SER A 332 21.39 -16.57 6.14
CA SER A 332 22.03 -15.77 7.17
C SER A 332 21.00 -15.26 8.18
N ALA A 333 21.39 -15.15 9.44
CA ALA A 333 20.61 -14.54 10.51
C ALA A 333 21.51 -13.54 11.25
N LYS A 334 21.03 -12.31 11.46
CA LYS A 334 21.76 -11.26 12.19
C LYS A 334 20.86 -10.56 13.19
N VAL A 335 21.31 -10.41 14.44
CA VAL A 335 20.60 -9.76 15.52
C VAL A 335 21.26 -8.42 15.85
N SER A 336 20.48 -7.33 15.73
CA SER A 336 20.87 -6.00 16.18
C SER A 336 20.38 -5.77 17.61
N LEU A 337 21.31 -5.80 18.57
CA LEU A 337 21.01 -5.56 20.00
C LEU A 337 20.43 -4.17 20.26
N ALA A 338 20.92 -3.13 19.56
CA ALA A 338 20.46 -1.75 19.75
C ALA A 338 18.97 -1.54 19.40
N THR A 339 18.44 -2.36 18.50
CA THR A 339 17.05 -2.26 18.02
C THR A 339 16.19 -3.46 18.40
N SER A 340 16.77 -4.46 19.07
CA SER A 340 16.16 -5.77 19.35
C SER A 340 15.54 -6.40 18.09
N ARG A 341 16.23 -6.28 16.95
CA ARG A 341 15.76 -6.76 15.65
C ARG A 341 16.62 -7.88 15.11
N LEU A 342 15.98 -8.92 14.61
CA LEU A 342 16.58 -10.03 13.89
C LEU A 342 16.29 -9.89 12.40
N SER A 343 17.31 -9.93 11.57
CA SER A 343 17.20 -9.95 10.11
C SER A 343 17.62 -11.34 9.62
N VAL A 344 16.68 -12.06 8.99
CA VAL A 344 16.91 -13.40 8.45
C VAL A 344 16.77 -13.37 6.93
N VAL A 345 17.78 -13.84 6.23
CA VAL A 345 17.71 -14.12 4.79
C VAL A 345 17.42 -15.61 4.64
N HIS A 346 16.24 -15.96 4.12
CA HIS A 346 15.79 -17.34 3.98
C HIS A 346 15.18 -17.61 2.60
N LEU A 347 15.12 -18.88 2.22
CA LEU A 347 14.39 -19.35 1.04
C LEU A 347 12.94 -19.67 1.43
N PRO A 348 11.92 -18.89 1.00
CA PRO A 348 10.52 -19.12 1.37
C PRO A 348 9.96 -20.47 0.93
N SER A 349 10.57 -21.10 -0.09
CA SER A 349 10.17 -22.42 -0.59
C SER A 349 10.62 -23.59 0.32
N VAL A 350 11.60 -23.37 1.20
CA VAL A 350 12.17 -24.41 2.07
C VAL A 350 11.74 -24.19 3.53
N VAL A 351 11.80 -22.95 4.01
CA VAL A 351 11.42 -22.56 5.37
C VAL A 351 10.54 -21.32 5.31
N GLY A 352 9.34 -21.45 5.86
CA GLY A 352 8.41 -20.33 6.02
C GLY A 352 8.59 -19.60 7.35
N LEU A 353 8.01 -18.40 7.45
CA LEU A 353 8.11 -17.52 8.63
C LEU A 353 7.71 -18.20 9.95
N ARG A 354 6.71 -19.08 9.92
CA ARG A 354 6.21 -19.83 11.09
C ARG A 354 7.30 -20.68 11.74
N ALA A 355 8.09 -21.39 10.93
CA ALA A 355 9.16 -22.25 11.43
C ALA A 355 10.30 -21.42 12.05
N ILE A 356 10.58 -20.25 11.48
CA ILE A 356 11.56 -19.30 12.04
C ILE A 356 11.07 -18.79 13.40
N VAL A 357 9.81 -18.36 13.51
CA VAL A 357 9.24 -17.90 14.79
C VAL A 357 9.22 -19.03 15.82
N GLN A 358 8.83 -20.24 15.44
CA GLN A 358 8.88 -21.41 16.34
C GLN A 358 10.30 -21.73 16.81
N ALA A 359 11.31 -21.57 15.96
CA ALA A 359 12.71 -21.75 16.36
C ALA A 359 13.18 -20.68 17.35
N VAL A 360 12.71 -19.43 17.18
CA VAL A 360 12.99 -18.35 18.13
C VAL A 360 12.27 -18.59 19.47
N GLU A 361 11.01 -19.03 19.44
CA GLU A 361 10.22 -19.42 20.62
C GLU A 361 10.82 -20.63 21.34
N GLY A 362 11.29 -21.63 20.60
CA GLY A 362 12.01 -22.79 21.14
C GLY A 362 13.35 -22.43 21.80
N ALA A 363 13.95 -21.30 21.41
CA ALA A 363 15.14 -20.74 22.06
C ALA A 363 14.81 -19.88 23.30
N GLY A 364 13.53 -19.76 23.68
CA GLY A 364 13.07 -19.03 24.86
C GLY A 364 12.80 -17.54 24.61
N PHE A 365 12.68 -17.10 23.35
CA PHE A 365 12.41 -15.71 22.98
C PHE A 365 11.10 -15.58 22.20
N ASN A 366 10.38 -14.47 22.36
CA ASN A 366 9.20 -14.21 21.53
C ASN A 366 9.59 -13.40 20.31
N ALA A 367 9.19 -13.82 19.11
CA ALA A 367 9.42 -13.08 17.87
C ALA A 367 8.09 -12.60 17.27
N LEU A 368 8.00 -11.31 16.99
CA LEU A 368 6.96 -10.75 16.14
C LEU A 368 7.57 -10.44 14.77
N VAL A 369 6.87 -10.77 13.68
CA VAL A 369 7.32 -10.36 12.34
C VAL A 369 7.31 -8.84 12.32
N ALA A 370 8.47 -8.25 12.02
CA ALA A 370 8.66 -6.81 11.90
C ALA A 370 8.62 -6.40 10.42
N ASP A 371 7.99 -7.20 9.56
CA ASP A 371 7.86 -6.89 8.16
C ASP A 371 7.03 -5.61 8.01
N ASN A 372 7.72 -4.62 7.44
CA ASN A 372 7.34 -3.23 7.29
C ASN A 372 6.10 -3.11 6.38
N ASP A 373 5.00 -2.58 6.94
CA ASP A 373 4.16 -1.51 6.37
C ASP A 373 2.94 -1.26 7.29
N ASP A 374 2.38 -2.31 7.91
CA ASP A 374 1.22 -2.18 8.80
C ASP A 374 1.55 -1.52 10.14
N ASN A 375 2.66 -1.91 10.76
CA ASN A 375 3.18 -1.26 11.97
C ASN A 375 3.61 0.19 11.68
N ASN A 376 4.19 0.47 10.51
CA ASN A 376 4.58 1.82 10.13
C ASN A 376 3.36 2.72 9.89
N ALA A 377 2.31 2.23 9.23
CA ALA A 377 1.10 3.00 8.98
C ALA A 377 0.27 3.24 10.25
N GLN A 378 0.22 2.28 11.18
CA GLN A 378 -0.39 2.50 12.50
C GLN A 378 0.44 3.47 13.35
N LEU A 379 1.76 3.31 13.38
CA LEU A 379 2.67 4.25 14.04
C LEU A 379 2.60 5.65 13.41
N GLU A 380 2.44 5.75 12.10
CA GLU A 380 2.26 7.01 11.37
C GLU A 380 0.91 7.65 11.70
N SER A 381 -0.16 6.86 11.79
CA SER A 381 -1.49 7.32 12.24
C SER A 381 -1.46 7.82 13.70
N LEU A 382 -0.77 7.09 14.58
CA LEU A 382 -0.56 7.48 15.97
C LEU A 382 0.34 8.72 16.10
N ALA A 383 1.41 8.82 15.31
CA ALA A 383 2.30 9.97 15.24
C ALA A 383 1.56 11.22 14.75
N LYS A 384 0.74 11.10 13.69
CA LYS A 384 -0.14 12.17 13.20
C LYS A 384 -1.17 12.59 14.25
N THR A 385 -1.74 11.64 14.98
CA THR A 385 -2.68 11.93 16.07
C THR A 385 -2.00 12.67 17.23
N LYS A 386 -0.78 12.28 17.59
CA LYS A 386 0.06 12.97 18.57
C LYS A 386 0.38 14.39 18.10
N GLU A 387 0.76 14.57 16.84
CA GLU A 387 1.06 15.89 16.26
C GLU A 387 -0.16 16.82 16.29
N ILE A 388 -1.35 16.32 15.92
CA ILE A 388 -2.61 17.06 16.02
C ILE A 388 -2.89 17.51 17.46
N ASN A 389 -2.64 16.63 18.44
CA ASN A 389 -2.82 16.95 19.86
C ASN A 389 -1.78 17.95 20.37
N GLU A 390 -0.53 17.90 19.89
CA GLU A 390 0.49 18.89 20.19
C GLU A 390 0.11 20.28 19.68
N TRP A 391 -0.33 20.38 18.41
CA TRP A 391 -0.80 21.65 17.85
C TRP A 391 -2.07 22.16 18.54
N ARG A 392 -2.97 21.25 18.93
CA ARG A 392 -4.16 21.59 19.74
C ARG A 392 -3.76 22.14 21.12
N ARG A 393 -2.77 21.53 21.77
CA ARG A 393 -2.25 22.00 23.07
C ARG A 393 -1.55 23.35 22.91
N ALA A 394 -0.70 23.49 21.90
CA ALA A 394 -0.02 24.75 21.57
C ALA A 394 -1.02 25.88 21.33
N PHE A 395 -2.07 25.64 20.52
CA PHE A 395 -3.15 26.59 20.29
C PHE A 395 -3.87 26.96 21.59
N LYS A 396 -4.30 25.97 22.40
CA LYS A 396 -4.98 26.24 23.69
C LYS A 396 -4.12 27.07 24.64
N VAL A 397 -2.83 26.74 24.75
CA VAL A 397 -1.88 27.48 25.61
C VAL A 397 -1.71 28.90 25.08
N SER A 398 -1.46 29.09 23.78
CA SER A 398 -1.35 30.42 23.19
C SER A 398 -2.62 31.25 23.37
N LEU A 399 -3.80 30.64 23.17
CA LEU A 399 -5.10 31.29 23.33
C LEU A 399 -5.37 31.71 24.78
N SER A 400 -4.98 30.89 25.77
CA SER A 400 -5.17 31.23 27.18
C SER A 400 -4.38 32.47 27.62
N PHE A 401 -3.24 32.76 26.97
CA PHE A 401 -2.44 33.96 27.24
C PHE A 401 -2.81 35.12 26.31
N ALA A 402 -3.20 34.85 25.06
CA ALA A 402 -3.58 35.87 24.09
C ALA A 402 -4.90 36.58 24.42
N ILE A 403 -5.91 35.86 24.94
CA ILE A 403 -7.19 36.48 25.33
C ILE A 403 -6.99 37.56 26.41
N PRO A 404 -6.32 37.30 27.54
CA PRO A 404 -6.01 38.35 28.52
C PRO A 404 -5.24 39.54 27.94
N VAL A 405 -4.23 39.29 27.09
CA VAL A 405 -3.48 40.37 26.43
C VAL A 405 -4.39 41.21 25.54
N PHE A 406 -5.25 40.58 24.74
CA PHE A 406 -6.23 41.26 23.89
C PHE A 406 -7.25 42.09 24.71
N LEU A 407 -7.72 41.53 25.83
CA LEU A 407 -8.64 42.24 26.72
C LEU A 407 -7.98 43.46 27.36
N LEU A 408 -6.75 43.34 27.84
CA LEU A 408 -6.00 44.42 28.51
C LEU A 408 -5.54 45.52 27.54
N SER A 409 -5.10 45.15 26.35
CA SER A 409 -4.55 46.09 25.36
C SER A 409 -5.62 46.81 24.54
N MET A 410 -6.76 46.17 24.27
CA MET A 410 -7.76 46.70 23.32
C MET A 410 -9.17 46.83 23.91
N VAL A 411 -9.72 45.78 24.54
CA VAL A 411 -11.16 45.75 24.90
C VAL A 411 -11.47 46.62 26.13
N ILE A 412 -10.69 46.50 27.20
CA ILE A 412 -10.90 47.24 28.46
C ILE A 412 -10.76 48.75 28.25
N PRO A 413 -9.73 49.26 27.54
CA PRO A 413 -9.60 50.69 27.27
C PRO A 413 -10.76 51.29 26.44
N MET A 414 -11.38 50.48 25.56
CA MET A 414 -12.44 50.94 24.66
C MET A 414 -13.85 50.79 25.26
N LEU A 415 -14.12 49.72 26.01
CA LEU A 415 -15.47 49.38 26.50
C LEU A 415 -15.74 49.89 27.92
N LEU A 416 -14.72 49.93 28.80
CA LEU A 416 -14.85 50.31 30.21
C LEU A 416 -13.69 51.22 30.65
N PRO A 417 -13.64 52.49 30.20
CA PRO A 417 -12.54 53.42 30.51
C PRO A 417 -12.31 53.69 32.00
N ALA A 418 -13.32 53.42 32.84
CA ALA A 418 -13.32 53.59 34.29
C ALA A 418 -12.63 52.44 35.06
N ILE A 419 -12.45 51.26 34.45
CA ILE A 419 -11.82 50.06 35.07
C ILE A 419 -10.45 49.78 34.42
N ASP A 420 -9.84 50.78 33.78
CA ASP A 420 -8.53 50.61 33.13
C ASP A 420 -7.41 50.51 34.18
N ILE A 421 -7.21 49.28 34.70
CA ILE A 421 -6.09 48.89 35.57
C ILE A 421 -4.73 49.22 34.91
N GLY A 422 -4.70 49.34 33.58
CA GLY A 422 -3.53 49.71 32.79
C GLY A 422 -3.07 51.16 32.96
N LYS A 423 -3.85 52.05 33.57
CA LYS A 423 -3.44 53.45 33.86
C LYS A 423 -2.59 53.59 35.13
N VAL A 424 -2.47 52.54 35.93
CA VAL A 424 -1.69 52.58 37.17
C VAL A 424 -0.19 52.63 36.84
N GLN A 425 0.45 53.75 37.22
CA GLN A 425 1.89 53.93 37.10
C GLN A 425 2.60 53.28 38.29
N LEU A 426 3.48 52.33 38.02
CA LEU A 426 4.33 51.69 39.05
C LEU A 426 5.64 52.46 39.24
N LEU A 427 6.22 52.91 38.13
CA LEU A 427 7.44 53.73 38.05
C LEU A 427 7.22 54.81 36.98
N PRO A 428 7.97 55.94 37.01
CA PRO A 428 7.87 56.96 35.97
C PRO A 428 8.05 56.34 34.57
N GLY A 429 7.01 56.40 33.73
CA GLY A 429 7.03 55.89 32.36
C GLY A 429 6.72 54.39 32.20
N LEU A 430 6.49 53.65 33.28
CA LEU A 430 6.14 52.22 33.27
C LEU A 430 4.74 51.98 33.87
N PHE A 431 3.84 51.49 33.03
CA PHE A 431 2.46 51.23 33.37
C PHE A 431 2.24 49.74 33.68
N LEU A 432 1.43 49.46 34.70
CA LEU A 432 1.12 48.09 35.14
C LEU A 432 0.55 47.23 33.99
N GLY A 433 -0.30 47.82 33.14
CA GLY A 433 -0.88 47.12 31.99
C GLY A 433 0.16 46.62 30.98
N ASP A 434 1.18 47.43 30.67
CA ASP A 434 2.22 47.07 29.71
C ASP A 434 3.18 46.00 30.24
N ILE A 435 3.50 46.04 31.54
CA ILE A 435 4.30 45.00 32.21
C ILE A 435 3.56 43.66 32.24
N VAL A 436 2.26 43.68 32.54
CA VAL A 436 1.42 42.46 32.52
C VAL A 436 1.33 41.93 31.09
N CYS A 437 1.16 42.79 30.07
CA CYS A 437 1.17 42.36 28.68
C CYS A 437 2.51 41.75 28.26
N LEU A 438 3.65 42.33 28.67
CA LEU A 438 4.97 41.77 28.45
C LEU A 438 5.11 40.37 29.09
N ALA A 439 4.72 40.23 30.36
CA ALA A 439 4.80 38.97 31.09
C ALA A 439 3.95 37.86 30.47
N LEU A 440 2.74 38.19 30.00
CA LEU A 440 1.85 37.24 29.31
C LEU A 440 2.32 36.91 27.89
N THR A 441 3.05 37.82 27.25
CA THR A 441 3.55 37.62 25.87
C THR A 441 4.77 36.72 25.80
N ILE A 442 5.66 36.76 26.80
CA ILE A 442 6.91 35.96 26.83
C ILE A 442 6.65 34.45 26.65
N PRO A 443 5.72 33.79 27.38
CA PRO A 443 5.43 32.38 27.19
C PRO A 443 4.90 32.03 25.79
N VAL A 444 4.14 32.94 25.16
CA VAL A 444 3.63 32.74 23.81
C VAL A 444 4.75 32.90 22.78
N GLN A 445 5.56 33.96 22.91
CA GLN A 445 6.65 34.28 21.98
C GLN A 445 7.77 33.23 22.00
N PHE A 446 8.28 32.90 23.20
CA PHE A 446 9.45 32.03 23.34
C PHE A 446 9.11 30.59 23.78
N GLY A 447 7.89 30.34 24.26
CA GLY A 447 7.41 28.98 24.55
C GLY A 447 6.77 28.36 23.32
N THR A 448 5.55 28.80 22.97
CA THR A 448 4.85 28.30 21.77
C THR A 448 5.59 28.65 20.49
N GLY A 449 6.14 29.88 20.40
CA GLY A 449 6.87 30.35 19.24
C GLY A 449 8.23 29.68 19.01
N LYS A 450 8.80 28.99 20.01
CA LYS A 450 10.10 28.29 19.90
C LYS A 450 10.20 27.39 18.67
N ARG A 451 9.11 26.69 18.34
CA ARG A 451 9.06 25.80 17.16
C ARG A 451 9.30 26.57 15.87
N PHE A 452 8.69 27.75 15.72
CA PHE A 452 8.87 28.61 14.55
C PHE A 452 10.27 29.21 14.50
N TYR A 453 10.86 29.61 15.64
CA TYR A 453 12.25 30.09 15.68
C TYR A 453 13.26 29.04 15.21
N ILE A 454 13.13 27.79 15.68
CA ILE A 454 14.02 26.69 15.26
C ILE A 454 13.86 26.42 13.76
N SER A 455 12.63 26.36 13.27
CA SER A 455 12.33 26.14 11.85
C SER A 455 12.85 27.26 10.95
N ALA A 456 12.61 28.52 11.34
CA ALA A 456 13.09 29.70 10.63
C ALA A 456 14.63 29.76 10.57
N TRP A 457 15.30 29.45 11.69
CA TRP A 457 16.76 29.42 11.73
C TRP A 457 17.34 28.35 10.79
N LYS A 458 16.79 27.14 10.81
CA LYS A 458 17.15 26.07 9.86
C LYS A 458 16.94 26.54 8.41
N SER A 459 15.76 27.04 8.09
CA SER A 459 15.39 27.54 6.76
C SER A 459 16.37 28.61 6.22
N ILE A 460 16.77 29.57 7.06
CA ILE A 460 17.77 30.60 6.69
C ILE A 460 19.14 29.96 6.43
N LYS A 461 19.57 29.01 7.26
CA LYS A 461 20.84 28.28 7.07
C LYS A 461 20.89 27.58 5.70
N HIS A 462 19.77 27.00 5.26
CA HIS A 462 19.65 26.29 3.99
C HIS A 462 19.27 27.19 2.80
N ARG A 463 19.37 28.52 2.91
CA ARG A 463 19.05 29.50 1.85
C ARG A 463 17.66 29.34 1.20
N SER A 464 16.69 28.80 1.94
CA SER A 464 15.34 28.55 1.45
C SER A 464 14.31 29.16 2.42
N PRO A 465 14.13 30.49 2.40
CA PRO A 465 13.29 31.19 3.38
C PRO A 465 11.83 30.70 3.31
N THR A 466 11.36 30.12 4.40
CA THR A 466 10.00 29.56 4.53
C THR A 466 9.03 30.56 5.18
N MET A 467 7.75 30.20 5.22
CA MET A 467 6.70 30.92 5.97
C MET A 467 7.14 31.27 7.39
N ASP A 468 7.80 30.34 8.09
CA ASP A 468 8.16 30.51 9.50
C ASP A 468 9.15 31.68 9.67
N VAL A 469 9.94 32.00 8.65
CA VAL A 469 10.83 33.18 8.64
C VAL A 469 10.03 34.47 8.67
N LEU A 470 8.95 34.58 7.88
CA LEU A 470 8.09 35.78 7.87
C LEU A 470 7.40 35.97 9.23
N VAL A 471 6.92 34.87 9.81
CA VAL A 471 6.23 34.86 11.11
C VAL A 471 7.18 35.28 12.23
N VAL A 472 8.37 34.69 12.27
CA VAL A 472 9.38 35.00 13.29
C VAL A 472 9.86 36.44 13.15
N LEU A 473 10.10 36.92 11.93
CA LEU A 473 10.50 38.31 11.71
C LEU A 473 9.41 39.29 12.17
N GLY A 474 8.16 39.10 11.74
CA GLY A 474 7.06 40.00 12.09
C GLY A 474 6.76 40.04 13.60
N THR A 475 6.71 38.88 14.25
CA THR A 475 6.44 38.78 15.70
C THR A 475 7.62 39.29 16.54
N SER A 476 8.86 38.97 16.15
CA SER A 476 10.05 39.49 16.85
C SER A 476 10.14 41.01 16.73
N CYS A 477 9.90 41.58 15.54
CA CYS A 477 9.88 43.03 15.35
C CYS A 477 8.84 43.71 16.24
N ALA A 478 7.62 43.16 16.33
CA ALA A 478 6.58 43.67 17.21
C ALA A 478 6.96 43.61 18.70
N PHE A 479 7.51 42.47 19.13
CA PHE A 479 7.93 42.24 20.52
C PHE A 479 9.08 43.17 20.93
N PHE A 480 10.18 43.18 20.17
CA PHE A 480 11.35 44.00 20.50
C PHE A 480 11.06 45.50 20.39
N PHE A 481 10.24 45.93 19.43
CA PHE A 481 9.80 47.31 19.35
C PHE A 481 9.03 47.73 20.61
N SER A 482 8.12 46.89 21.09
CA SER A 482 7.33 47.18 22.30
C SER A 482 8.21 47.25 23.54
N CYS A 483 9.21 46.36 23.67
CA CYS A 483 10.21 46.43 24.73
C CYS A 483 11.05 47.72 24.66
N ILE A 484 11.48 48.13 23.46
CA ILE A 484 12.23 49.37 23.25
C ILE A 484 11.37 50.60 23.56
N ALA A 485 10.10 50.62 23.17
CA ALA A 485 9.17 51.70 23.47
C ALA A 485 8.95 51.85 24.99
N MET A 486 8.79 50.74 25.72
CA MET A 486 8.74 50.75 27.18
C MET A 486 10.05 51.29 27.80
N LEU A 487 11.20 50.88 27.25
CA LEU A 487 12.51 51.34 27.73
C LEU A 487 12.73 52.84 27.48
N ILE A 488 12.33 53.36 26.32
CA ILE A 488 12.44 54.79 25.98
C ILE A 488 11.54 55.63 26.89
N SER A 489 10.28 55.21 27.10
CA SER A 489 9.35 55.87 28.03
C SER A 489 9.87 55.94 29.46
N PHE A 490 10.65 54.93 29.87
CA PHE A 490 11.31 54.90 31.17
C PHE A 490 12.54 55.83 31.24
N LEU A 491 13.36 55.90 30.17
CA LEU A 491 14.63 56.65 30.17
C LEU A 491 14.49 58.15 29.84
N PHE A 492 13.51 58.55 29.02
CA PHE A 492 13.40 59.92 28.50
C PHE A 492 12.08 60.60 28.91
N PRO A 493 12.10 61.83 29.47
CA PRO A 493 10.91 62.64 29.69
C PRO A 493 10.38 63.23 28.35
N PRO A 494 9.05 63.42 28.17
CA PRO A 494 7.96 63.16 29.10
C PRO A 494 7.59 61.67 29.19
N HIS A 495 7.36 61.21 30.42
CA HIS A 495 7.01 59.81 30.74
C HIS A 495 5.55 59.45 30.36
N THR A 496 5.24 59.52 29.07
CA THR A 496 3.91 59.17 28.51
C THR A 496 3.76 57.67 28.29
N ARG A 497 2.53 57.15 28.33
CA ARG A 497 2.27 55.71 28.08
C ARG A 497 2.82 55.28 26.71
N PRO A 498 3.69 54.26 26.63
CA PRO A 498 4.25 53.80 25.37
C PRO A 498 3.19 53.11 24.52
N ALA A 499 3.22 53.31 23.19
CA ALA A 499 2.39 52.52 22.28
C ALA A 499 3.02 51.12 22.10
N THR A 500 2.60 50.18 22.93
CA THR A 500 3.03 48.78 22.86
C THR A 500 2.13 47.99 21.90
N ILE A 501 2.70 47.00 21.21
CA ILE A 501 2.01 46.11 20.26
C ILE A 501 2.23 44.63 20.62
N PHE A 502 2.31 44.32 21.92
CA PHE A 502 2.43 42.95 22.44
C PHE A 502 1.25 42.06 22.03
N ASP A 503 0.07 42.65 21.88
CA ASP A 503 -1.14 42.04 21.34
C ASP A 503 -0.93 41.50 19.92
N THR A 504 -0.26 42.25 19.05
CA THR A 504 0.02 41.81 17.68
C THR A 504 0.92 40.57 17.69
N SER A 505 1.97 40.54 18.52
CA SER A 505 2.87 39.38 18.59
C SER A 505 2.15 38.12 19.08
N THR A 506 1.39 38.23 20.17
CA THR A 506 0.66 37.10 20.77
C THR A 506 -0.48 36.59 19.89
N MET A 507 -1.25 37.48 19.28
CA MET A 507 -2.38 37.12 18.43
C MET A 507 -1.93 36.50 17.12
N LEU A 508 -0.83 36.96 16.53
CA LEU A 508 -0.28 36.37 15.31
C LEU A 508 0.15 34.91 15.53
N ILE A 509 0.91 34.64 16.58
CA ILE A 509 1.30 33.26 16.93
C ILE A 509 0.05 32.40 17.20
N THR A 510 -0.96 32.95 17.85
CA THR A 510 -2.22 32.24 18.14
C THR A 510 -3.01 31.91 16.86
N PHE A 511 -3.12 32.83 15.89
CA PHE A 511 -3.81 32.56 14.63
C PHE A 511 -3.04 31.59 13.73
N ILE A 512 -1.72 31.65 13.71
CA ILE A 512 -0.89 30.74 12.91
C ILE A 512 -0.92 29.33 13.50
N THR A 513 -0.85 29.19 14.83
CA THR A 513 -1.01 27.88 15.50
C THR A 513 -2.41 27.30 15.29
N LEU A 514 -3.46 28.13 15.25
CA LEU A 514 -4.80 27.71 14.84
C LEU A 514 -4.81 27.21 13.39
N GLY A 515 -4.17 27.93 12.46
CA GLY A 515 -4.02 27.53 11.06
C GLY A 515 -3.34 26.16 10.92
N ARG A 516 -2.19 25.96 11.58
CA ARG A 516 -1.46 24.68 11.61
C ARG A 516 -2.27 23.54 12.26
N PHE A 517 -3.02 23.84 13.32
CA PHE A 517 -3.92 22.86 13.94
C PHE A 517 -5.03 22.41 12.97
N LEU A 518 -5.67 23.36 12.28
CA LEU A 518 -6.73 23.04 11.31
C LEU A 518 -6.16 22.29 10.10
N GLU A 519 -4.98 22.67 9.62
CA GLU A 519 -4.22 21.97 8.58
C GLU A 519 -3.99 20.49 8.95
N ASN A 520 -3.37 20.25 10.10
CA ASN A 520 -3.03 18.89 10.51
C ASN A 520 -4.27 18.06 10.87
N ARG A 521 -5.34 18.70 11.38
CA ARG A 521 -6.63 18.05 11.58
C ARG A 521 -7.27 17.62 10.27
N ALA A 522 -7.21 18.46 9.23
CA ALA A 522 -7.73 18.12 7.91
C ALA A 522 -6.96 16.94 7.30
N LYS A 523 -5.63 16.98 7.37
CA LYS A 523 -4.74 15.87 6.95
C LYS A 523 -4.96 14.59 7.76
N GLY A 524 -5.28 14.67 9.04
CA GLY A 524 -5.55 13.50 9.89
C GLY A 524 -6.89 12.82 9.59
N GLN A 525 -7.91 13.56 9.12
CA GLN A 525 -9.22 12.98 8.83
C GLN A 525 -9.22 12.02 7.65
N THR A 526 -8.40 12.28 6.64
CA THR A 526 -8.28 11.46 5.42
C THR A 526 -7.48 10.19 5.69
N SER A 527 -6.43 10.24 6.52
CA SER A 527 -5.70 9.04 6.97
C SER A 527 -6.57 8.09 7.82
N LYS A 528 -7.68 8.56 8.39
CA LYS A 528 -8.64 7.70 9.11
C LYS A 528 -9.36 6.71 8.17
N ALA A 529 -9.54 7.06 6.90
CA ALA A 529 -10.11 6.14 5.91
C ALA A 529 -9.14 4.98 5.60
N LEU A 530 -7.85 5.28 5.42
CA LEU A 530 -6.81 4.27 5.25
C LEU A 530 -6.72 3.34 6.48
N SER A 531 -6.72 3.92 7.69
CA SER A 531 -6.73 3.13 8.93
C SER A 531 -7.95 2.23 9.08
N ARG A 532 -9.12 2.63 8.53
CA ARG A 532 -10.32 1.78 8.50
C ARG A 532 -10.14 0.59 7.58
N LEU A 533 -9.57 0.78 6.39
CA LEU A 533 -9.26 -0.31 5.45
C LEU A 533 -8.29 -1.32 6.08
N MET A 534 -7.27 -0.84 6.81
CA MET A 534 -6.32 -1.72 7.50
C MET A 534 -6.95 -2.50 8.66
N SER A 535 -7.95 -1.92 9.35
CA SER A 535 -8.68 -2.62 10.43
C SER A 535 -9.63 -3.73 9.94
N LEU A 536 -9.73 -3.93 8.62
CA LEU A 536 -10.52 -5.00 8.04
C LEU A 536 -9.81 -6.36 8.13
N ALA A 537 -8.48 -6.41 8.12
CA ALA A 537 -7.78 -7.66 8.37
C ALA A 537 -7.89 -8.05 9.86
N PRO A 538 -8.29 -9.29 10.20
CA PRO A 538 -8.21 -9.80 11.57
C PRO A 538 -6.74 -9.96 12.00
N SER A 539 -6.46 -9.83 13.30
CA SER A 539 -5.12 -10.03 13.86
C SER A 539 -4.76 -11.51 14.07
N MET A 540 -5.76 -12.36 14.24
CA MET A 540 -5.61 -13.80 14.49
C MET A 540 -6.48 -14.60 13.52
N ALA A 541 -6.00 -15.78 13.16
CA ALA A 541 -6.73 -16.76 12.36
C ALA A 541 -6.62 -18.15 13.00
N THR A 542 -7.64 -18.98 12.77
CA THR A 542 -7.64 -20.38 13.22
C THR A 542 -7.31 -21.27 12.03
N ILE A 543 -6.24 -22.06 12.14
CA ILE A 543 -5.82 -23.02 11.12
C ILE A 543 -5.86 -24.45 11.67
N TYR A 544 -5.91 -25.43 10.77
CA TYR A 544 -5.57 -26.81 11.12
C TYR A 544 -4.05 -26.98 11.24
N ALA A 545 -3.59 -27.71 12.27
CA ALA A 545 -2.17 -27.96 12.51
C ALA A 545 -1.49 -28.75 11.37
N ASP A 546 -2.22 -29.70 10.76
CA ASP A 546 -1.77 -30.44 9.57
C ASP A 546 -2.75 -30.20 8.39
N PRO A 547 -2.38 -29.38 7.40
CA PRO A 547 -3.25 -29.09 6.25
C PRO A 547 -3.44 -30.29 5.33
N ILE A 548 -2.48 -31.22 5.26
CA ILE A 548 -2.53 -32.38 4.35
C ILE A 548 -3.48 -33.44 4.92
N ALA A 549 -3.43 -33.66 6.24
CA ALA A 549 -4.37 -34.56 6.90
C ALA A 549 -5.81 -34.04 6.83
N ALA A 550 -6.00 -32.73 6.99
CA ALA A 550 -7.31 -32.09 6.84
C ALA A 550 -7.86 -32.19 5.41
N GLU A 551 -7.03 -31.98 4.38
CA GLU A 551 -7.45 -32.16 2.99
C GLU A 551 -7.85 -33.62 2.70
N LYS A 552 -7.03 -34.59 3.11
CA LYS A 552 -7.36 -36.02 2.97
C LYS A 552 -8.65 -36.39 3.69
N ALA A 553 -8.87 -35.86 4.90
CA ALA A 553 -10.12 -36.08 5.62
C ALA A 553 -11.33 -35.53 4.84
N THR A 554 -11.20 -34.36 4.21
CA THR A 554 -12.28 -33.79 3.36
C THR A 554 -12.52 -34.58 2.08
N GLU A 555 -11.47 -35.11 1.45
CA GLU A 555 -11.59 -35.96 0.25
C GLU A 555 -12.25 -37.30 0.57
N ILE A 556 -11.87 -37.94 1.68
CA ILE A 556 -12.44 -39.21 2.16
C ILE A 556 -13.93 -39.03 2.48
N TRP A 557 -14.32 -37.90 3.07
CA TRP A 557 -15.73 -37.61 3.38
C TRP A 557 -16.56 -37.30 2.13
N ALA A 558 -15.96 -36.68 1.10
CA ALA A 558 -16.65 -36.38 -0.15
C ALA A 558 -16.83 -37.61 -1.06
N SER A 559 -15.99 -38.63 -0.93
CA SER A 559 -16.15 -39.90 -1.63
C SER A 559 -17.12 -40.82 -0.86
N ASP A 560 -18.39 -40.83 -1.27
CA ASP A 560 -19.48 -41.67 -0.74
C ASP A 560 -19.29 -43.20 -0.99
N LYS A 561 -18.05 -43.70 -1.14
CA LYS A 561 -17.77 -45.13 -1.25
C LYS A 561 -17.44 -45.68 0.13
N ALA A 562 -18.38 -46.45 0.68
CA ALA A 562 -18.20 -47.24 1.89
C ALA A 562 -16.86 -48.03 1.85
N PRO A 563 -16.06 -48.02 2.94
CA PRO A 563 -14.79 -48.73 2.94
C PRO A 563 -15.02 -50.24 3.16
N THR A 564 -14.86 -51.03 2.11
CA THR A 564 -14.58 -52.47 2.25
C THR A 564 -13.08 -52.67 2.43
N THR A 565 -12.70 -52.99 3.68
CA THR A 565 -11.51 -53.76 4.09
C THR A 565 -10.15 -53.36 3.50
N GLU A 566 -9.32 -52.68 4.30
CA GLU A 566 -8.23 -53.31 5.07
C GLU A 566 -7.65 -52.29 6.07
N LYS A 567 -7.48 -52.72 7.33
CA LYS A 567 -6.83 -51.93 8.38
C LYS A 567 -5.33 -51.87 8.09
N GLN A 568 -4.83 -50.72 7.66
CA GLN A 568 -3.45 -50.32 7.89
C GLN A 568 -3.44 -49.08 8.78
N SER A 569 -2.86 -49.27 9.97
CA SER A 569 -2.41 -48.29 10.96
C SER A 569 -3.14 -46.94 10.97
N THR A 570 -4.00 -46.78 11.96
CA THR A 570 -4.30 -45.47 12.57
C THR A 570 -3.00 -44.69 12.79
N PRO A 571 -2.86 -43.46 12.26
CA PRO A 571 -1.94 -42.51 12.87
C PRO A 571 -2.54 -42.17 14.23
N GLU A 572 -1.91 -42.62 15.31
CA GLU A 572 -2.11 -42.03 16.62
C GLU A 572 -1.65 -40.56 16.55
N GLY A 573 -2.63 -39.66 16.48
CA GLY A 573 -2.42 -38.22 16.49
C GLY A 573 -3.72 -37.53 16.11
N ASN A 574 -4.21 -36.60 16.93
CA ASN A 574 -5.37 -35.77 16.63
C ASN A 574 -5.13 -34.98 15.33
N ALA A 575 -5.49 -35.54 14.18
CA ALA A 575 -5.28 -34.95 12.86
C ALA A 575 -6.11 -33.66 12.61
N ALA A 576 -6.91 -33.23 13.58
CA ALA A 576 -7.75 -32.03 13.53
C ALA A 576 -7.47 -31.09 14.72
N GLU A 577 -6.21 -30.97 15.15
CA GLU A 577 -5.85 -29.97 16.16
C GLU A 577 -5.99 -28.56 15.55
N GLU A 578 -6.90 -27.76 16.10
CA GLU A 578 -7.10 -26.36 15.75
C GLU A 578 -6.04 -25.50 16.44
N LYS A 579 -5.30 -24.70 15.66
CA LYS A 579 -4.29 -23.78 16.18
C LYS A 579 -4.63 -22.34 15.82
N VAL A 580 -4.73 -21.49 16.83
CA VAL A 580 -4.90 -20.03 16.63
C VAL A 580 -3.53 -19.39 16.43
N ILE A 581 -3.31 -18.78 15.28
CA ILE A 581 -2.06 -18.11 14.92
C ILE A 581 -2.31 -16.65 14.54
N PRO A 582 -1.31 -15.76 14.71
CA PRO A 582 -1.34 -14.42 14.11
C PRO A 582 -1.47 -14.49 12.60
N THR A 583 -2.23 -13.56 12.01
CA THR A 583 -2.49 -13.49 10.55
C THR A 583 -1.19 -13.36 9.74
N GLU A 584 -0.18 -12.70 10.29
CA GLU A 584 1.15 -12.53 9.67
C GLU A 584 1.90 -13.87 9.48
N LEU A 585 1.53 -14.92 10.22
CA LEU A 585 2.16 -16.25 10.15
C LEU A 585 1.40 -17.24 9.25
N ILE A 586 0.33 -16.78 8.59
CA ILE A 586 -0.41 -17.58 7.61
C ILE A 586 0.47 -17.79 6.37
N GLN A 587 0.45 -19.00 5.84
CA GLN A 587 1.20 -19.41 4.66
C GLN A 587 0.26 -19.94 3.59
N VAL A 588 0.72 -19.89 2.34
CA VAL A 588 -0.01 -20.46 1.21
C VAL A 588 -0.13 -21.97 1.42
N GLY A 589 -1.34 -22.50 1.27
CA GLY A 589 -1.66 -23.91 1.50
C GLY A 589 -2.26 -24.24 2.86
N ASP A 590 -2.21 -23.32 3.84
CA ASP A 590 -2.92 -23.50 5.11
C ASP A 590 -4.43 -23.63 4.87
N ILE A 591 -5.09 -24.45 5.70
CA ILE A 591 -6.56 -24.53 5.74
C ILE A 591 -7.04 -23.74 6.95
N VAL A 592 -7.73 -22.64 6.68
CA VAL A 592 -8.28 -21.72 7.68
C VAL A 592 -9.74 -22.04 7.91
N ILE A 593 -10.14 -22.05 9.19
CA ILE A 593 -11.51 -22.27 9.63
C ILE A 593 -12.17 -20.91 9.83
N LEU A 594 -13.27 -20.66 9.13
CA LEU A 594 -14.10 -19.46 9.29
C LEU A 594 -15.40 -19.80 10.01
N ARG A 595 -15.64 -19.13 11.14
CA ARG A 595 -16.89 -19.21 11.89
C ARG A 595 -17.85 -18.12 11.41
N PRO A 596 -19.15 -18.25 11.69
CA PRO A 596 -20.12 -17.22 11.32
C PRO A 596 -19.76 -15.85 11.92
N GLY A 597 -19.69 -14.81 11.09
CA GLY A 597 -19.28 -13.46 11.49
C GLY A 597 -17.78 -13.20 11.52
N ASP A 598 -16.93 -14.21 11.29
CA ASP A 598 -15.47 -14.03 11.24
C ASP A 598 -15.06 -13.18 10.03
N LYS A 599 -14.02 -12.38 10.22
CA LYS A 599 -13.35 -11.70 9.09
C LYS A 599 -12.40 -12.67 8.42
N ILE A 600 -12.35 -12.64 7.10
CA ILE A 600 -11.48 -13.53 6.32
C ILE A 600 -10.04 -13.01 6.42
N PRO A 601 -9.06 -13.81 6.92
CA PRO A 601 -7.71 -13.32 7.19
C PRO A 601 -6.80 -13.22 5.96
N ALA A 602 -7.05 -14.03 4.94
CA ALA A 602 -6.22 -14.16 3.74
C ALA A 602 -7.07 -14.55 2.53
N ASP A 603 -6.53 -14.41 1.32
CA ASP A 603 -7.27 -14.82 0.12
C ASP A 603 -7.16 -16.33 -0.07
N GLY A 604 -8.23 -16.94 -0.59
CA GLY A 604 -8.22 -18.39 -0.78
C GLY A 604 -9.42 -18.98 -1.50
N LEU A 605 -9.50 -20.31 -1.50
CA LEU A 605 -10.55 -21.12 -2.13
C LEU A 605 -11.28 -21.94 -1.08
N ILE A 606 -12.61 -21.88 -1.06
CA ILE A 606 -13.42 -22.67 -0.12
C ILE A 606 -13.26 -24.16 -0.45
N THR A 607 -12.80 -24.94 0.51
CA THR A 607 -12.66 -26.40 0.39
C THR A 607 -13.90 -27.12 0.94
N MET A 608 -14.52 -26.56 1.98
CA MET A 608 -15.70 -27.14 2.63
C MET A 608 -16.69 -26.08 3.11
N GLY A 609 -17.98 -26.38 2.98
CA GLY A 609 -19.09 -25.53 3.42
C GLY A 609 -19.59 -24.55 2.34
N GLU A 610 -20.68 -23.87 2.68
CA GLU A 610 -21.25 -22.77 1.91
C GLU A 610 -21.65 -21.63 2.85
N THR A 611 -21.52 -20.40 2.37
CA THR A 611 -21.85 -19.20 3.16
C THR A 611 -22.14 -18.02 2.24
N TYR A 612 -22.69 -16.95 2.82
CA TYR A 612 -22.76 -15.65 2.17
C TYR A 612 -21.63 -14.79 2.71
N VAL A 613 -20.86 -14.15 1.84
CA VAL A 613 -19.75 -13.28 2.24
C VAL A 613 -20.13 -11.85 1.91
N ASP A 614 -20.01 -10.97 2.90
CA ASP A 614 -20.16 -9.53 2.72
C ASP A 614 -18.83 -8.94 2.21
N GLU A 615 -18.80 -8.65 0.91
CA GLU A 615 -17.67 -8.05 0.22
C GLU A 615 -17.80 -6.51 0.09
N SER A 616 -18.84 -5.91 0.70
CA SER A 616 -19.18 -4.48 0.54
C SER A 616 -18.04 -3.52 0.86
N MET A 617 -17.15 -3.89 1.79
CA MET A 617 -16.03 -3.04 2.19
C MET A 617 -14.88 -3.02 1.17
N VAL A 618 -14.79 -4.02 0.29
CA VAL A 618 -13.71 -4.17 -0.71
C VAL A 618 -14.24 -3.92 -2.12
N THR A 619 -15.36 -4.54 -2.49
CA THR A 619 -15.98 -4.42 -3.83
C THR A 619 -16.98 -3.26 -3.89
N GLY A 620 -17.50 -2.83 -2.74
CA GLY A 620 -18.52 -1.78 -2.66
C GLY A 620 -19.94 -2.27 -2.99
N GLU A 621 -20.15 -3.58 -3.17
CA GLU A 621 -21.47 -4.15 -3.42
C GLU A 621 -22.24 -4.32 -2.10
N ALA A 622 -23.45 -3.77 -2.03
CA ALA A 622 -24.22 -3.76 -0.77
C ALA A 622 -24.86 -5.12 -0.41
N MET A 623 -24.96 -6.04 -1.37
CA MET A 623 -25.59 -7.35 -1.17
C MET A 623 -24.51 -8.43 -0.97
N PRO A 624 -24.62 -9.28 0.08
CA PRO A 624 -23.69 -10.38 0.27
C PRO A 624 -23.69 -11.36 -0.90
N VAL A 625 -22.51 -11.82 -1.30
CA VAL A 625 -22.31 -12.75 -2.41
C VAL A 625 -22.31 -14.18 -1.87
N GLN A 626 -23.08 -15.09 -2.48
CA GLN A 626 -23.08 -16.49 -2.10
C GLN A 626 -21.77 -17.17 -2.56
N LYS A 627 -21.10 -17.86 -1.63
CA LYS A 627 -19.86 -18.61 -1.89
C LYS A 627 -20.05 -20.08 -1.53
N LYS A 628 -19.70 -20.94 -2.48
CA LYS A 628 -19.78 -22.41 -2.37
C LYS A 628 -18.38 -23.01 -2.47
N LYS A 629 -18.25 -24.33 -2.28
CA LYS A 629 -17.00 -25.06 -2.53
C LYS A 629 -16.39 -24.69 -3.90
N GLY A 630 -15.09 -24.39 -3.91
CA GLY A 630 -14.34 -23.92 -5.09
C GLY A 630 -14.47 -22.42 -5.36
N SER A 631 -15.32 -21.67 -4.64
CA SER A 631 -15.40 -20.21 -4.79
C SER A 631 -14.21 -19.51 -4.12
N THR A 632 -13.77 -18.40 -4.69
CA THR A 632 -12.72 -17.55 -4.12
C THR A 632 -13.26 -16.63 -3.04
N VAL A 633 -12.51 -16.50 -1.95
CA VAL A 633 -12.75 -15.56 -0.85
C VAL A 633 -11.60 -14.56 -0.75
N ILE A 634 -11.94 -13.33 -0.35
CA ILE A 634 -11.04 -12.18 -0.31
C ILE A 634 -10.77 -11.79 1.15
N GLY A 635 -9.50 -11.58 1.50
CA GLY A 635 -9.10 -11.11 2.83
C GLY A 635 -9.73 -9.77 3.20
N GLY A 636 -10.16 -9.62 4.45
CA GLY A 636 -10.83 -8.43 4.99
C GLY A 636 -12.34 -8.36 4.79
N THR A 637 -12.91 -9.29 4.02
CA THR A 637 -14.37 -9.45 3.89
C THR A 637 -14.94 -10.18 5.11
N VAL A 638 -16.26 -10.12 5.30
CA VAL A 638 -16.92 -10.69 6.47
C VAL A 638 -17.70 -11.93 6.08
N ASN A 639 -17.41 -13.05 6.75
CA ASN A 639 -18.18 -14.26 6.61
C ASN A 639 -19.57 -14.09 7.23
N GLY A 640 -20.62 -14.50 6.53
CA GLY A 640 -22.00 -14.46 6.99
C GLY A 640 -22.29 -15.56 7.99
N HIS A 641 -23.29 -16.40 7.69
CA HIS A 641 -23.87 -17.33 8.67
C HIS A 641 -23.29 -18.75 8.62
N GLY A 642 -22.55 -19.12 7.56
CA GLY A 642 -22.02 -20.48 7.37
C GLY A 642 -20.65 -20.67 8.01
N ARG A 643 -20.38 -21.87 8.56
CA ARG A 643 -19.01 -22.31 8.86
C ARG A 643 -18.38 -22.80 7.56
N VAL A 644 -17.26 -22.23 7.17
CA VAL A 644 -16.54 -22.63 5.94
C VAL A 644 -15.07 -22.79 6.21
N ASP A 645 -14.49 -23.78 5.56
CA ASP A 645 -13.05 -24.01 5.61
C ASP A 645 -12.50 -23.70 4.22
N PHE A 646 -11.40 -22.95 4.17
CA PHE A 646 -10.81 -22.52 2.91
C PHE A 646 -9.30 -22.68 2.91
N ARG A 647 -8.75 -23.03 1.74
CA ARG A 647 -7.32 -23.09 1.50
C ARG A 647 -6.80 -21.72 1.12
N VAL A 648 -5.78 -21.25 1.83
CA VAL A 648 -5.11 -19.98 1.54
C VAL A 648 -4.34 -20.09 0.23
N THR A 649 -4.61 -19.18 -0.69
CA THR A 649 -3.88 -19.05 -1.97
C THR A 649 -2.90 -17.89 -1.96
N ARG A 650 -3.22 -16.79 -1.25
CA ARG A 650 -2.34 -15.64 -1.06
C ARG A 650 -2.38 -15.18 0.39
N ALA A 651 -1.21 -14.94 0.98
CA ALA A 651 -1.06 -14.57 2.39
C ALA A 651 -0.19 -13.31 2.57
N GLY A 652 -0.35 -12.63 3.71
CA GLY A 652 0.42 -11.43 4.04
C GLY A 652 0.29 -10.32 2.99
N ARG A 653 1.43 -9.81 2.50
CA ARG A 653 1.51 -8.72 1.51
C ARG A 653 0.87 -9.05 0.16
N ASP A 654 0.73 -10.34 -0.16
CA ASP A 654 0.24 -10.79 -1.45
C ASP A 654 -1.29 -10.88 -1.48
N THR A 655 -1.98 -10.61 -0.36
CA THR A 655 -3.45 -10.52 -0.33
C THR A 655 -3.96 -9.30 -1.11
N GLN A 656 -5.17 -9.40 -1.67
CA GLN A 656 -5.80 -8.28 -2.39
C GLN A 656 -5.94 -7.03 -1.51
N LEU A 657 -6.33 -7.18 -0.24
CA LEU A 657 -6.45 -6.05 0.68
C LEU A 657 -5.11 -5.34 0.89
N SER A 658 -4.02 -6.08 1.13
CA SER A 658 -2.69 -5.51 1.30
C SER A 658 -2.19 -4.81 0.04
N GLN A 659 -2.49 -5.36 -1.15
CA GLN A 659 -2.20 -4.68 -2.41
C GLN A 659 -2.98 -3.36 -2.53
N ILE A 660 -4.29 -3.34 -2.24
CA ILE A 660 -5.09 -2.11 -2.23
C ILE A 660 -4.51 -1.07 -1.28
N VAL A 661 -4.14 -1.47 -0.06
CA VAL A 661 -3.54 -0.57 0.94
C VAL A 661 -2.24 0.03 0.41
N LYS A 662 -1.35 -0.80 -0.15
CA LYS A 662 -0.10 -0.36 -0.77
C LYS A 662 -0.36 0.64 -1.90
N LEU A 663 -1.31 0.37 -2.78
CA LEU A 663 -1.68 1.27 -3.88
C LEU A 663 -2.18 2.64 -3.37
N VAL A 664 -2.98 2.65 -2.31
CA VAL A 664 -3.47 3.90 -1.70
C VAL A 664 -2.34 4.65 -0.97
N GLN A 665 -1.38 3.94 -0.36
CA GLN A 665 -0.21 4.56 0.26
C GLN A 665 0.72 5.18 -0.78
N ASP A 666 1.03 4.47 -1.85
CA ASP A 666 1.81 4.98 -2.99
C ASP A 666 1.15 6.22 -3.59
N ALA A 667 -0.19 6.25 -3.61
CA ALA A 667 -0.96 7.39 -4.04
C ALA A 667 -0.80 8.66 -3.19
N GLN A 668 -0.66 8.48 -1.88
CA GLN A 668 -0.57 9.59 -0.92
C GLN A 668 0.86 10.10 -0.74
N THR A 669 1.85 9.26 -1.00
CA THR A 669 3.27 9.59 -0.82
C THR A 669 3.87 10.29 -2.05
N THR A 670 3.37 9.99 -3.25
CA THR A 670 3.89 10.58 -4.49
C THR A 670 3.32 11.99 -4.75
N ARG A 671 4.22 12.97 -4.91
CA ARG A 671 3.84 14.38 -5.08
C ARG A 671 3.23 14.64 -6.46
N ALA A 672 2.15 15.42 -6.49
CA ALA A 672 1.58 15.92 -7.74
C ALA A 672 2.46 17.03 -8.36
N PRO A 673 2.66 17.07 -9.68
CA PRO A 673 3.39 18.15 -10.34
C PRO A 673 2.84 19.55 -10.02
N ILE A 674 1.51 19.71 -9.94
CA ILE A 674 0.88 20.98 -9.53
C ILE A 674 1.28 21.45 -8.11
N GLN A 675 1.70 20.53 -7.22
CA GLN A 675 2.25 20.90 -5.91
C GLN A 675 3.61 21.60 -6.05
N ARG A 676 4.42 21.20 -7.05
CA ARG A 676 5.70 21.88 -7.34
C ARG A 676 5.48 23.32 -7.77
N LEU A 677 4.39 23.61 -8.49
CA LEU A 677 4.02 24.99 -8.87
C LEU A 677 3.69 25.83 -7.63
N ALA A 678 2.93 25.29 -6.67
CA ALA A 678 2.66 25.98 -5.41
C ALA A 678 3.94 26.23 -4.60
N ASP A 679 4.85 25.25 -4.56
CA ASP A 679 6.13 25.36 -3.85
C ASP A 679 7.09 26.37 -4.50
N THR A 680 7.19 26.39 -5.84
CA THR A 680 7.99 27.40 -6.57
C THR A 680 7.41 28.80 -6.42
N LEU A 681 6.08 28.95 -6.52
CA LEU A 681 5.42 30.22 -6.25
C LEU A 681 5.71 30.70 -4.83
N ALA A 682 5.59 29.84 -3.82
CA ALA A 682 5.92 30.20 -2.43
C ALA A 682 7.38 30.62 -2.26
N GLY A 683 8.32 29.94 -2.93
CA GLY A 683 9.75 30.25 -2.90
C GLY A 683 10.10 31.63 -3.50
N ILE A 684 9.38 32.06 -4.54
CA ILE A 684 9.54 33.41 -5.13
C ILE A 684 8.80 34.46 -4.30
N PHE A 685 7.65 34.09 -3.74
CA PHE A 685 6.74 35.00 -3.04
C PHE A 685 7.35 35.52 -1.73
N VAL A 686 8.00 34.66 -0.94
CA VAL A 686 8.57 35.05 0.37
C VAL A 686 9.64 36.16 0.26
N PRO A 687 10.69 36.05 -0.58
CA PRO A 687 11.63 37.15 -0.79
C PRO A 687 10.98 38.42 -1.33
N THR A 688 10.01 38.28 -2.24
CA THR A 688 9.28 39.41 -2.83
C THR A 688 8.55 40.22 -1.76
N ILE A 689 7.89 39.55 -0.81
CA ILE A 689 7.18 40.21 0.31
C ILE A 689 8.15 40.94 1.24
N LEU A 690 9.30 40.34 1.55
CA LEU A 690 10.30 40.97 2.40
C LEU A 690 10.82 42.27 1.77
N ILE A 691 11.12 42.23 0.46
CA ILE A 691 11.53 43.41 -0.31
C ILE A 691 10.41 44.45 -0.30
N LEU A 692 9.15 44.03 -0.54
CA LEU A 692 8.00 44.94 -0.56
C LEU A 692 7.71 45.56 0.82
N GLY A 693 7.85 44.80 1.90
CA GLY A 693 7.71 45.27 3.28
C GLY A 693 8.78 46.32 3.62
N PHE A 694 10.04 46.04 3.26
CA PHE A 694 11.13 47.00 3.41
C PHE A 694 10.91 48.26 2.57
N LEU A 695 10.49 48.11 1.31
CA LEU A 695 10.20 49.23 0.41
C LEU A 695 9.03 50.07 0.93
N THR A 696 8.00 49.43 1.48
CA THR A 696 6.87 50.11 2.14
C THR A 696 7.36 50.93 3.34
N PHE A 697 8.18 50.33 4.20
CA PHE A 697 8.78 51.01 5.34
C PHE A 697 9.60 52.24 4.89
N ALA A 698 10.54 52.05 3.95
CA ALA A 698 11.41 53.12 3.47
C ALA A 698 10.65 54.24 2.77
N THR A 699 9.67 53.90 1.92
CA THR A 699 8.86 54.88 1.18
C THR A 699 8.04 55.74 2.12
N TRP A 700 7.32 55.16 3.08
CA TRP A 700 6.56 55.92 4.07
C TRP A 700 7.46 56.70 5.04
N MET A 701 8.65 56.17 5.36
CA MET A 701 9.63 56.89 6.17
C MET A 701 10.06 58.19 5.46
N VAL A 702 10.45 58.12 4.18
CA VAL A 702 10.81 59.31 3.40
C VAL A 702 9.61 60.24 3.21
N LEU A 703 8.47 59.70 2.78
CA LEU A 703 7.29 60.48 2.44
C LEU A 703 6.70 61.21 3.66
N SER A 704 6.76 60.59 4.85
CA SER A 704 6.32 61.21 6.11
C SER A 704 7.19 62.38 6.56
N HIS A 705 8.45 62.47 6.10
CA HIS A 705 9.34 63.60 6.36
C HIS A 705 9.32 64.68 5.26
N VAL A 706 8.95 64.32 4.03
CA VAL A 706 8.95 65.23 2.86
C VAL A 706 7.60 65.94 2.65
N LEU A 707 6.47 65.30 2.98
CA LEU A 707 5.14 65.90 2.78
C LEU A 707 4.84 67.01 3.80
N ALA A 708 4.37 68.16 3.31
CA ALA A 708 3.91 69.29 4.13
C ALA A 708 2.61 68.98 4.92
N ASN A 709 1.72 68.13 4.37
CA ASN A 709 0.50 67.65 5.02
C ASN A 709 0.49 66.11 5.04
N PRO A 710 1.04 65.46 6.07
CA PRO A 710 0.99 64.01 6.17
C PRO A 710 -0.44 63.52 6.50
N PRO A 711 -0.79 62.26 6.14
CA PRO A 711 -2.08 61.67 6.49
C PRO A 711 -2.35 61.71 8.00
N LYS A 712 -3.64 61.79 8.40
CA LYS A 712 -4.08 61.96 9.80
C LYS A 712 -3.42 60.99 10.80
N ILE A 713 -3.12 59.77 10.39
CA ILE A 713 -2.49 58.75 11.23
C ILE A 713 -1.04 59.08 11.65
N PHE A 714 -0.36 59.97 10.92
CA PHE A 714 0.99 60.44 11.24
C PHE A 714 0.98 61.74 12.07
N LEU A 715 -0.20 62.34 12.28
CA LEU A 715 -0.41 63.58 13.03
C LEU A 715 -0.94 63.31 14.46
N GLU A 716 -1.33 62.08 14.78
CA GLU A 716 -1.70 61.70 16.15
C GLU A 716 -0.42 61.52 17.00
N ASP A 717 -0.23 62.41 17.98
CA ASP A 717 0.91 62.42 18.92
C ASP A 717 0.83 61.32 20.00
N THR A 718 0.00 60.30 19.83
CA THR A 718 -0.13 59.18 20.77
C THR A 718 1.03 58.18 20.59
N SER A 719 2.18 58.57 21.14
CA SER A 719 3.25 57.69 21.65
C SER A 719 3.87 56.65 20.70
N GLY A 720 4.21 57.03 19.47
CA GLY A 720 5.03 56.18 18.60
C GLY A 720 5.78 56.89 17.46
N GLY A 721 5.38 58.12 17.12
CA GLY A 721 5.98 58.89 16.04
C GLY A 721 5.83 58.25 14.66
N LYS A 722 6.41 58.89 13.65
CA LYS A 722 6.33 58.45 12.24
C LYS A 722 6.92 57.04 12.02
N VAL A 723 7.96 56.68 12.78
CA VAL A 723 8.64 55.38 12.70
C VAL A 723 7.72 54.23 13.12
N PHE A 724 6.92 54.40 14.17
CA PHE A 724 5.99 53.38 14.63
C PHE A 724 4.93 53.06 13.58
N VAL A 725 4.35 54.09 12.95
CA VAL A 725 3.34 53.91 11.90
C VAL A 725 3.94 53.17 10.70
N CYS A 726 5.16 53.54 10.27
CA CYS A 726 5.86 52.87 9.18
C CYS A 726 6.16 51.39 9.52
N LEU A 727 6.59 51.12 10.76
CA LEU A 727 6.84 49.76 11.23
C LEU A 727 5.55 48.92 11.29
N LYS A 728 4.44 49.53 11.75
CA LYS A 728 3.13 48.88 11.80
C LYS A 728 2.62 48.49 10.41
N LEU A 729 2.80 49.35 9.41
CA LEU A 729 2.47 49.05 8.01
C LEU A 729 3.38 47.94 7.46
N CYS A 730 4.69 47.99 7.73
CA CYS A 730 5.63 46.94 7.34
C CYS A 730 5.24 45.56 7.92
N ILE A 731 4.96 45.50 9.22
CA ILE A 731 4.49 44.27 9.88
C ILE A 731 3.16 43.81 9.25
N SER A 732 2.25 44.73 8.94
CA SER A 732 0.98 44.38 8.29
C SER A 732 1.20 43.75 6.90
N VAL A 733 2.16 44.25 6.10
CA VAL A 733 2.49 43.67 4.79
C VAL A 733 3.08 42.27 4.94
N ILE A 734 4.05 42.10 5.84
CA ILE A 734 4.72 40.82 6.09
C ILE A 734 3.71 39.76 6.57
N VAL A 735 2.82 40.14 7.49
CA VAL A 735 1.79 39.25 8.04
C VAL A 735 0.73 38.91 7.02
N PHE A 736 0.18 39.92 6.33
CA PHE A 736 -0.94 39.71 5.41
C PHE A 736 -0.56 38.76 4.29
N ALA A 737 0.67 38.88 3.80
CA ALA A 737 1.14 38.13 2.65
C ALA A 737 1.58 36.70 2.97
N CYS A 738 1.26 36.12 4.14
CA CYS A 738 1.53 34.69 4.37
C CYS A 738 0.83 33.83 3.31
N PRO A 739 1.55 32.99 2.52
CA PRO A 739 0.94 32.05 1.57
C PRO A 739 0.39 30.79 2.26
N CYS A 740 -0.11 30.90 3.49
CA CYS A 740 -0.58 29.79 4.32
C CYS A 740 -1.68 28.96 3.61
N ALA A 741 -2.64 29.63 2.97
CA ALA A 741 -3.72 28.98 2.21
C ALA A 741 -3.23 28.34 0.89
N LEU A 742 -2.16 28.91 0.29
CA LEU A 742 -1.58 28.46 -0.98
C LEU A 742 -0.96 27.05 -0.85
N GLY A 743 -0.17 26.83 0.20
CA GLY A 743 0.47 25.52 0.45
C GLY A 743 -0.51 24.41 0.85
N LEU A 744 -1.72 24.78 1.30
CA LEU A 744 -2.76 23.84 1.74
C LEU A 744 -3.74 23.44 0.66
N ALA A 745 -3.95 24.33 -0.33
CA ALA A 745 -4.97 24.19 -1.37
C ALA A 745 -4.88 22.87 -2.12
N THR A 746 -3.68 22.52 -2.58
CA THR A 746 -3.42 21.32 -3.38
C THR A 746 -3.47 20.03 -2.56
N PRO A 747 -2.64 19.83 -1.51
CA PRO A 747 -2.57 18.54 -0.82
C PRO A 747 -3.89 18.15 -0.16
N THR A 748 -4.67 19.11 0.35
CA THR A 748 -5.96 18.80 1.00
C THR A 748 -7.01 18.35 -0.03
N ALA A 749 -7.06 18.99 -1.19
CA ALA A 749 -8.00 18.63 -2.25
C ALA A 749 -7.68 17.26 -2.87
N VAL A 750 -6.40 16.98 -3.16
CA VAL A 750 -5.96 15.68 -3.67
C VAL A 750 -6.28 14.57 -2.66
N MET A 751 -5.93 14.77 -1.40
CA MET A 751 -6.10 13.76 -0.35
C MET A 751 -7.57 13.45 -0.02
N VAL A 752 -8.46 14.45 -0.03
CA VAL A 752 -9.91 14.22 0.11
C VAL A 752 -10.46 13.57 -1.15
N GLY A 753 -10.03 14.01 -2.34
CA GLY A 753 -10.47 13.49 -3.62
C GLY A 753 -10.12 12.02 -3.85
N THR A 754 -8.88 11.61 -3.55
CA THR A 754 -8.45 10.21 -3.66
C THR A 754 -9.13 9.31 -2.63
N GLY A 755 -9.41 9.82 -1.41
CA GLY A 755 -10.20 9.10 -0.41
C GLY A 755 -11.62 8.79 -0.89
N ILE A 756 -12.29 9.76 -1.52
CA ILE A 756 -13.63 9.56 -2.10
C ILE A 756 -13.56 8.66 -3.34
N GLY A 757 -12.51 8.79 -4.14
CA GLY A 757 -12.24 7.86 -5.25
C GLY A 757 -12.21 6.42 -4.76
N ALA A 758 -11.42 6.15 -3.72
CA ALA A 758 -11.32 4.83 -3.11
C ALA A 758 -12.67 4.31 -2.58
N GLU A 759 -13.46 5.17 -1.91
CA GLU A 759 -14.83 4.83 -1.45
C GLU A 759 -15.78 4.47 -2.62
N ASN A 760 -15.53 4.99 -3.83
CA ASN A 760 -16.28 4.67 -5.05
C ASN A 760 -15.59 3.57 -5.91
N GLY A 761 -14.56 2.89 -5.39
CA GLY A 761 -13.86 1.83 -6.10
C GLY A 761 -12.89 2.33 -7.20
N ILE A 762 -12.43 3.57 -7.12
CA ILE A 762 -11.45 4.18 -8.04
C ILE A 762 -10.17 4.49 -7.27
N LEU A 763 -9.14 3.68 -7.50
CA LEU A 763 -7.83 3.84 -6.87
C LEU A 763 -6.88 4.54 -7.85
N VAL A 764 -6.29 5.66 -7.47
CA VAL A 764 -5.34 6.39 -8.32
C VAL A 764 -3.97 6.32 -7.67
N LYS A 765 -2.99 5.73 -8.33
CA LYS A 765 -1.58 5.63 -7.91
C LYS A 765 -0.86 6.94 -8.21
N GLY A 766 -1.08 7.90 -7.34
CA GLY A 766 -0.20 9.05 -7.20
C GLY A 766 -0.72 10.34 -7.80
N GLY A 767 -0.08 11.43 -7.36
CA GLY A 767 -0.51 12.77 -7.72
C GLY A 767 -0.28 13.14 -9.19
N ALA A 768 0.73 12.54 -9.84
CA ALA A 768 1.03 12.79 -11.25
C ALA A 768 -0.01 12.16 -12.18
N ALA A 769 -0.36 10.90 -11.96
CA ALA A 769 -1.44 10.22 -12.68
C ALA A 769 -2.77 10.97 -12.59
N LEU A 770 -3.10 11.51 -11.41
CA LEU A 770 -4.32 12.30 -11.21
C LEU A 770 -4.32 13.59 -12.03
N GLU A 771 -3.16 14.22 -12.24
CA GLU A 771 -3.01 15.43 -13.06
C GLU A 771 -3.14 15.12 -14.54
N THR A 772 -2.37 14.14 -15.03
CA THR A 772 -2.41 13.69 -16.42
C THR A 772 -3.79 13.18 -16.80
N ALA A 773 -4.52 12.58 -15.84
CA ALA A 773 -5.90 12.16 -16.05
C ALA A 773 -6.85 13.32 -16.45
N THR A 774 -6.51 14.56 -16.10
CA THR A 774 -7.31 15.74 -16.50
C THR A 774 -7.07 16.17 -17.94
N THR A 775 -5.90 15.85 -18.49
CA THR A 775 -5.46 16.23 -19.84
C THR A 775 -5.71 15.15 -20.89
N ILE A 776 -6.21 13.97 -20.50
CA ILE A 776 -6.54 12.88 -21.43
C ILE A 776 -7.50 13.38 -22.51
N THR A 777 -7.10 13.12 -23.77
CA THR A 777 -7.86 13.41 -24.97
C THR A 777 -8.38 12.14 -25.64
N LYS A 778 -7.68 11.00 -25.47
CA LYS A 778 -8.01 9.73 -26.11
C LYS A 778 -7.89 8.55 -25.14
N VAL A 779 -8.88 7.67 -25.15
CA VAL A 779 -8.93 6.43 -24.35
C VAL A 779 -8.85 5.23 -25.30
N VAL A 780 -7.85 4.40 -25.10
CA VAL A 780 -7.64 3.14 -25.80
C VAL A 780 -8.14 2.01 -24.90
N LEU A 781 -9.08 1.21 -25.39
CA LEU A 781 -9.65 0.10 -24.64
C LEU A 781 -9.15 -1.22 -25.23
N ASP A 782 -8.69 -2.13 -24.37
CA ASP A 782 -8.61 -3.53 -24.74
C ASP A 782 -10.02 -4.13 -24.91
N LYS A 783 -10.13 -5.15 -25.74
CA LYS A 783 -11.42 -5.78 -26.03
C LYS A 783 -11.76 -6.84 -24.97
N THR A 784 -10.84 -7.77 -24.73
CA THR A 784 -11.14 -9.02 -24.01
C THR A 784 -11.00 -8.77 -22.52
N GLY A 785 -12.04 -9.01 -21.74
CA GLY A 785 -12.01 -8.80 -20.27
C GLY A 785 -12.16 -7.34 -19.83
N THR A 786 -11.91 -6.39 -20.73
CA THR A 786 -12.23 -4.96 -20.56
C THR A 786 -13.63 -4.62 -21.09
N ILE A 787 -13.86 -4.58 -22.41
CA ILE A 787 -15.19 -4.30 -23.01
C ILE A 787 -16.14 -5.50 -22.88
N THR A 788 -15.59 -6.71 -22.95
CA THR A 788 -16.33 -7.96 -22.86
C THR A 788 -16.06 -8.66 -21.53
N TYR A 789 -16.89 -9.62 -21.15
CA TYR A 789 -16.66 -10.44 -19.95
C TYR A 789 -15.48 -11.42 -20.10
N GLY A 790 -14.94 -11.60 -21.32
CA GLY A 790 -13.90 -12.59 -21.60
C GLY A 790 -14.40 -14.03 -21.50
N LYS A 791 -15.73 -14.23 -21.45
CA LYS A 791 -16.40 -15.53 -21.40
C LYS A 791 -17.06 -15.79 -22.75
N MET A 792 -16.56 -16.81 -23.45
CA MET A 792 -17.17 -17.25 -24.70
C MET A 792 -18.53 -17.91 -24.43
N ARG A 793 -19.51 -17.61 -25.28
CA ARG A 793 -20.82 -18.28 -25.30
C ARG A 793 -21.18 -18.64 -26.73
N VAL A 794 -21.87 -19.76 -26.91
CA VAL A 794 -22.45 -20.11 -28.22
C VAL A 794 -23.58 -19.11 -28.51
N ALA A 795 -23.40 -18.29 -29.55
CA ALA A 795 -24.38 -17.31 -30.00
C ALA A 795 -25.39 -17.93 -30.97
N ASN A 796 -24.92 -18.83 -31.83
CA ASN A 796 -25.77 -19.51 -32.80
C ASN A 796 -25.21 -20.91 -33.11
N ALA A 797 -26.09 -21.88 -33.30
CA ALA A 797 -25.73 -23.24 -33.66
C ALA A 797 -26.38 -23.62 -35.00
N HIS A 798 -25.56 -23.93 -35.99
CA HIS A 798 -26.01 -24.43 -37.29
C HIS A 798 -25.72 -25.92 -37.39
N ILE A 799 -26.75 -26.73 -37.15
CA ILE A 799 -26.67 -28.19 -37.18
C ILE A 799 -27.00 -28.66 -38.61
N ALA A 800 -26.30 -29.66 -39.15
CA ALA A 800 -26.60 -30.21 -40.47
C ALA A 800 -27.99 -30.88 -40.53
N GLU A 801 -28.64 -30.91 -41.72
CA GLU A 801 -30.04 -31.35 -41.87
C GLU A 801 -30.30 -32.77 -41.34
N HIS A 802 -29.34 -33.69 -41.47
CA HIS A 802 -29.48 -35.06 -40.98
C HIS A 802 -29.61 -35.15 -39.45
N TRP A 803 -28.96 -34.25 -38.70
CA TRP A 803 -29.02 -34.17 -37.23
C TRP A 803 -30.20 -33.33 -36.71
N GLN A 804 -30.98 -32.68 -37.59
CA GLN A 804 -32.16 -31.87 -37.20
C GLN A 804 -33.50 -32.60 -37.38
N THR A 805 -33.52 -33.82 -37.91
CA THR A 805 -34.74 -34.55 -38.30
C THR A 805 -35.71 -34.82 -37.16
N THR A 806 -35.22 -35.12 -35.96
CA THR A 806 -36.04 -35.41 -34.77
C THR A 806 -35.43 -34.73 -33.54
N GLU A 807 -36.25 -34.29 -32.58
CA GLU A 807 -35.78 -33.66 -31.33
C GLU A 807 -34.77 -34.54 -30.57
N TRP A 808 -34.98 -35.86 -30.59
CA TRP A 808 -34.05 -36.83 -30.01
C TRP A 808 -32.67 -36.82 -30.69
N VAL A 809 -32.62 -36.73 -32.03
CA VAL A 809 -31.36 -36.70 -32.80
C VAL A 809 -30.60 -35.38 -32.53
N ARG A 810 -31.34 -34.27 -32.39
CA ARG A 810 -30.76 -32.99 -31.98
C ARG A 810 -30.17 -33.05 -30.58
N LYS A 811 -30.86 -33.66 -29.62
CA LYS A 811 -30.32 -33.88 -28.26
C LYS A 811 -29.09 -34.78 -28.29
N LEU A 812 -29.12 -35.87 -29.06
CA LEU A 812 -27.98 -36.76 -29.24
C LEU A 812 -26.76 -36.03 -29.81
N TRP A 813 -26.95 -35.12 -30.76
CA TRP A 813 -25.87 -34.27 -31.29
C TRP A 813 -25.24 -33.41 -30.18
N TRP A 814 -26.05 -32.74 -29.36
CA TRP A 814 -25.56 -31.97 -28.22
C TRP A 814 -24.88 -32.84 -27.15
N THR A 815 -25.37 -34.05 -26.90
CA THR A 815 -24.73 -35.04 -26.01
C THR A 815 -23.34 -35.42 -26.53
N ILE A 816 -23.22 -35.75 -27.82
CA ILE A 816 -21.95 -36.14 -28.47
C ILE A 816 -20.93 -34.99 -28.40
N VAL A 817 -21.36 -33.78 -28.80
CA VAL A 817 -20.49 -32.59 -28.83
C VAL A 817 -20.11 -32.15 -27.42
N GLY A 818 -21.05 -32.18 -26.49
CA GLY A 818 -20.81 -31.85 -25.08
C GLY A 818 -19.85 -32.84 -24.40
N LEU A 819 -20.00 -34.15 -24.66
CA LEU A 819 -19.07 -35.18 -24.16
C LEU A 819 -17.66 -34.97 -24.73
N ALA A 820 -17.53 -34.65 -26.02
CA ALA A 820 -16.23 -34.43 -26.64
C ALA A 820 -15.46 -33.26 -26.00
N GLU A 821 -16.16 -32.17 -25.64
CA GLU A 821 -15.57 -30.98 -25.02
C GLU A 821 -15.51 -31.04 -23.48
N MET A 822 -16.02 -32.11 -22.85
CA MET A 822 -16.02 -32.25 -21.39
C MET A 822 -14.59 -32.30 -20.80
N GLY A 823 -13.62 -32.84 -21.55
CA GLY A 823 -12.20 -32.87 -21.16
C GLY A 823 -11.40 -31.63 -21.58
N SER A 824 -12.05 -30.62 -22.16
CA SER A 824 -11.40 -29.44 -22.74
C SER A 824 -11.38 -28.27 -21.76
N GLU A 825 -10.19 -27.88 -21.30
CA GLU A 825 -10.00 -26.70 -20.44
C GLU A 825 -10.05 -25.37 -21.20
N HIS A 826 -10.08 -25.44 -22.54
CA HIS A 826 -10.10 -24.24 -23.38
C HIS A 826 -11.43 -23.47 -23.20
N PRO A 827 -11.42 -22.11 -23.18
CA PRO A 827 -12.64 -21.30 -23.02
C PRO A 827 -13.75 -21.64 -24.02
N VAL A 828 -13.36 -22.03 -25.24
CA VAL A 828 -14.23 -22.57 -26.28
C VAL A 828 -14.95 -23.85 -25.82
N GLY A 829 -14.22 -24.83 -25.30
CA GLY A 829 -14.77 -26.11 -24.88
C GLY A 829 -15.77 -25.94 -23.74
N LYS A 830 -15.42 -25.08 -22.76
CA LYS A 830 -16.33 -24.67 -21.68
C LYS A 830 -17.62 -24.02 -22.19
N ALA A 831 -17.52 -23.17 -23.22
CA ALA A 831 -18.67 -22.52 -23.83
C ALA A 831 -19.60 -23.52 -24.56
N VAL A 832 -19.01 -24.47 -25.28
CA VAL A 832 -19.74 -25.52 -26.00
C VAL A 832 -20.39 -26.50 -25.03
N LEU A 833 -19.68 -26.91 -23.97
CA LEU A 833 -20.21 -27.75 -22.89
C LEU A 833 -21.38 -27.06 -22.18
N GLY A 834 -21.24 -25.78 -21.85
CA GLY A 834 -22.32 -24.99 -21.23
C GLY A 834 -23.56 -24.89 -22.13
N ALA A 835 -23.37 -24.69 -23.44
CA ALA A 835 -24.48 -24.68 -24.40
C ALA A 835 -25.15 -26.06 -24.52
N ALA A 836 -24.37 -27.15 -24.55
CA ALA A 836 -24.88 -28.51 -24.57
C ALA A 836 -25.73 -28.81 -23.32
N LYS A 837 -25.25 -28.45 -22.12
CA LYS A 837 -26.03 -28.62 -20.87
C LYS A 837 -27.36 -27.86 -20.92
N THR A 838 -27.34 -26.63 -21.42
CA THR A 838 -28.55 -25.79 -21.54
C THR A 838 -29.57 -26.41 -22.50
N GLU A 839 -29.14 -26.89 -23.68
CA GLU A 839 -30.01 -27.52 -24.67
C GLU A 839 -30.51 -28.92 -24.23
N LEU A 840 -29.75 -29.59 -23.35
CA LEU A 840 -30.13 -30.86 -22.73
C LEU A 840 -31.03 -30.70 -21.49
N ASN A 841 -31.33 -29.46 -21.06
CA ASN A 841 -32.04 -29.14 -19.81
C ASN A 841 -31.37 -29.76 -18.57
N LEU A 842 -30.05 -29.76 -18.53
CA LEU A 842 -29.25 -30.16 -17.37
C LEU A 842 -28.87 -28.91 -16.57
N ASP A 843 -28.80 -29.05 -15.25
CA ASP A 843 -28.28 -28.00 -14.36
C ASP A 843 -26.82 -27.65 -14.71
N ALA A 844 -26.35 -26.45 -14.35
CA ALA A 844 -25.01 -25.97 -14.71
C ALA A 844 -23.87 -26.92 -14.26
N GLU A 845 -24.08 -27.67 -13.17
CA GLU A 845 -23.18 -28.69 -12.64
C GLU A 845 -23.51 -30.12 -13.08
N GLY A 846 -24.66 -30.35 -13.74
CA GLY A 846 -25.05 -31.65 -14.25
C GLY A 846 -24.01 -32.21 -15.22
N THR A 847 -23.65 -33.48 -15.06
CA THR A 847 -22.75 -34.19 -15.96
C THR A 847 -23.53 -34.77 -17.12
N ILE A 848 -22.93 -34.75 -18.32
CA ILE A 848 -23.51 -35.43 -19.47
C ILE A 848 -23.16 -36.92 -19.34
N GLU A 849 -24.17 -37.78 -19.36
CA GLU A 849 -23.99 -39.23 -19.19
C GLU A 849 -23.33 -39.85 -20.44
N GLY A 850 -22.11 -40.36 -20.28
CA GLY A 850 -21.32 -40.96 -21.35
C GLY A 850 -19.86 -41.21 -20.93
N SER A 851 -19.12 -41.94 -21.76
CA SER A 851 -17.67 -42.06 -21.61
C SER A 851 -16.97 -41.40 -22.80
N VAL A 852 -15.82 -40.79 -22.51
CA VAL A 852 -14.90 -40.24 -23.50
C VAL A 852 -13.71 -41.18 -23.57
N GLY A 853 -13.40 -41.65 -24.77
CA GLY A 853 -12.22 -42.46 -25.10
C GLY A 853 -11.02 -41.58 -25.46
N ASP A 854 -10.25 -41.99 -26.47
CA ASP A 854 -9.06 -41.27 -26.96
C ASP A 854 -9.38 -39.79 -27.25
N PHE A 855 -8.91 -38.91 -26.37
CA PHE A 855 -9.01 -37.47 -26.48
C PHE A 855 -7.65 -36.90 -26.87
N GLU A 856 -7.60 -36.20 -28.00
CA GLU A 856 -6.40 -35.55 -28.52
C GLU A 856 -6.69 -34.08 -28.83
N ALA A 857 -6.00 -33.18 -28.15
CA ALA A 857 -6.12 -31.74 -28.36
C ALA A 857 -4.97 -31.21 -29.24
N ALA A 858 -5.30 -30.68 -30.40
CA ALA A 858 -4.35 -30.05 -31.31
C ALA A 858 -4.37 -28.52 -31.12
N VAL A 859 -3.31 -27.98 -30.49
CA VAL A 859 -3.17 -26.55 -30.15
C VAL A 859 -3.37 -25.67 -31.39
N GLY A 860 -4.26 -24.68 -31.29
CA GLY A 860 -4.58 -23.75 -32.38
C GLY A 860 -5.37 -24.37 -33.55
N ARG A 861 -5.80 -25.63 -33.45
CA ARG A 861 -6.55 -26.35 -34.49
C ARG A 861 -7.92 -26.85 -34.01
N GLY A 862 -7.97 -27.61 -32.92
CA GLY A 862 -9.20 -28.25 -32.45
C GLY A 862 -8.95 -29.46 -31.55
N ILE A 863 -10.00 -30.22 -31.28
CA ILE A 863 -9.98 -31.50 -30.55
C ILE A 863 -10.48 -32.65 -31.41
N SER A 864 -9.93 -33.84 -31.18
CA SER A 864 -10.41 -35.12 -31.68
C SER A 864 -10.76 -35.99 -30.48
N ALA A 865 -11.97 -36.53 -30.44
CA ALA A 865 -12.41 -37.39 -29.34
C ALA A 865 -13.25 -38.55 -29.86
N VAL A 866 -13.12 -39.73 -29.25
CA VAL A 866 -14.09 -40.82 -29.41
C VAL A 866 -15.05 -40.77 -28.24
N VAL A 867 -16.35 -40.65 -28.50
CA VAL A 867 -17.37 -40.53 -27.43
C VAL A 867 -18.39 -41.66 -27.51
N GLU A 868 -18.81 -42.14 -26.35
CA GLU A 868 -19.81 -43.20 -26.18
C GLU A 868 -20.94 -42.65 -25.29
N PRO A 869 -22.01 -42.05 -25.88
CA PRO A 869 -23.14 -41.52 -25.11
C PRO A 869 -24.01 -42.64 -24.54
N VAL A 870 -24.54 -42.46 -23.33
CA VAL A 870 -25.53 -43.39 -22.76
C VAL A 870 -26.90 -43.04 -23.37
N SER A 871 -27.23 -43.65 -24.50
CA SER A 871 -28.55 -43.50 -25.13
C SER A 871 -29.03 -44.84 -25.69
N GLY A 872 -29.77 -45.59 -24.85
CA GLY A 872 -30.40 -46.86 -25.21
C GLY A 872 -29.56 -48.11 -24.95
N THR A 873 -30.11 -49.27 -25.29
CA THR A 873 -29.53 -50.61 -25.02
C THR A 873 -28.27 -50.95 -25.82
N ASP A 874 -27.94 -50.18 -26.86
CA ASP A 874 -26.76 -50.36 -27.71
C ASP A 874 -25.69 -49.29 -27.43
N ARG A 875 -24.45 -49.74 -27.21
CA ARG A 875 -23.27 -48.88 -27.01
C ARG A 875 -22.65 -48.54 -28.36
N ILE A 876 -22.95 -47.35 -28.89
CA ILE A 876 -22.39 -46.84 -30.16
C ILE A 876 -21.29 -45.83 -29.87
N ARG A 877 -20.15 -45.97 -30.55
CA ARG A 877 -19.02 -45.05 -30.46
C ARG A 877 -19.01 -44.12 -31.66
N TYR A 878 -18.85 -42.82 -31.39
CA TYR A 878 -18.76 -41.77 -32.40
C TYR A 878 -17.37 -41.15 -32.38
N LYS A 879 -16.74 -40.98 -33.54
CA LYS A 879 -15.51 -40.22 -33.68
C LYS A 879 -15.84 -38.77 -34.00
N VAL A 880 -15.51 -37.86 -33.08
CA VAL A 880 -15.85 -36.43 -33.16
C VAL A 880 -14.59 -35.61 -33.39
N LEU A 881 -14.68 -34.67 -34.34
CA LEU A 881 -13.67 -33.65 -34.59
C LEU A 881 -14.31 -32.28 -34.42
N VAL A 882 -13.77 -31.45 -33.53
CA VAL A 882 -14.25 -30.08 -33.28
C VAL A 882 -13.09 -29.13 -33.51
N GLY A 883 -13.20 -28.19 -34.45
CA GLY A 883 -12.09 -27.28 -34.71
C GLY A 883 -12.27 -26.34 -35.90
N ASN A 884 -11.15 -25.78 -36.36
CA ASN A 884 -11.13 -24.90 -37.52
C ASN A 884 -11.19 -25.67 -38.85
N ILE A 885 -11.44 -24.96 -39.95
CA ILE A 885 -11.57 -25.58 -41.29
C ILE A 885 -10.30 -26.35 -41.70
N LYS A 886 -9.11 -25.84 -41.33
CA LYS A 886 -7.84 -26.50 -41.65
C LYS A 886 -7.73 -27.86 -40.94
N PHE A 887 -8.20 -27.95 -39.71
CA PHE A 887 -8.19 -29.18 -38.90
C PHE A 887 -9.12 -30.25 -39.50
N LEU A 888 -10.32 -29.87 -39.91
CA LEU A 888 -11.28 -30.79 -40.54
C LEU A 888 -10.76 -31.29 -41.90
N ARG A 889 -10.20 -30.40 -42.73
CA ARG A 889 -9.62 -30.77 -44.04
C ARG A 889 -8.41 -31.71 -43.90
N GLN A 890 -7.57 -31.52 -42.88
CA GLN A 890 -6.43 -32.41 -42.60
C GLN A 890 -6.88 -33.82 -42.20
N ASN A 891 -8.07 -33.96 -41.61
CA ASN A 891 -8.67 -35.23 -41.24
C ASN A 891 -9.63 -35.78 -42.33
N ASN A 892 -9.47 -35.35 -43.59
CA ASN A 892 -10.26 -35.78 -44.75
C ASN A 892 -11.78 -35.51 -44.65
N VAL A 893 -12.20 -34.50 -43.89
CA VAL A 893 -13.62 -34.08 -43.84
C VAL A 893 -13.87 -32.98 -44.87
N ASN A 894 -14.84 -33.21 -45.76
CA ASN A 894 -15.24 -32.22 -46.76
C ASN A 894 -16.27 -31.24 -46.16
N VAL A 895 -15.86 -29.98 -45.96
CA VAL A 895 -16.74 -28.92 -45.42
C VAL A 895 -17.39 -28.18 -46.60
N PRO A 896 -18.73 -28.11 -46.69
CA PRO A 896 -19.42 -27.42 -47.78
C PRO A 896 -19.02 -25.94 -47.89
N GLU A 897 -18.79 -25.42 -49.10
CA GLU A 897 -18.46 -24.00 -49.33
C GLU A 897 -19.60 -23.07 -48.89
N ASP A 898 -20.85 -23.50 -49.05
CA ASP A 898 -22.04 -22.79 -48.57
C ASP A 898 -22.04 -22.57 -47.05
N ALA A 899 -21.47 -23.52 -46.28
CA ALA A 899 -21.35 -23.40 -44.82
C ALA A 899 -20.26 -22.39 -44.42
N VAL A 900 -19.21 -22.26 -45.23
CA VAL A 900 -18.15 -21.25 -45.02
C VAL A 900 -18.68 -19.86 -45.33
N GLU A 901 -19.38 -19.68 -46.46
CA GLU A 901 -20.02 -18.40 -46.81
C GLU A 901 -21.12 -17.99 -45.81
N ALA A 902 -21.98 -18.92 -45.38
CA ALA A 902 -22.99 -18.64 -44.36
C ALA A 902 -22.36 -18.14 -43.05
N SER A 903 -21.21 -18.70 -42.68
CA SER A 903 -20.47 -18.32 -41.48
C SER A 903 -19.84 -16.92 -41.56
N GLU A 904 -19.45 -16.46 -42.77
CA GLU A 904 -18.97 -15.09 -43.03
C GLU A 904 -20.13 -14.08 -43.17
N GLN A 905 -21.27 -14.52 -43.71
CA GLN A 905 -22.48 -13.71 -43.85
C GLN A 905 -23.10 -13.34 -42.50
N ILE A 906 -23.00 -14.18 -41.46
CA ILE A 906 -23.47 -13.86 -40.10
C ILE A 906 -22.68 -12.67 -39.52
N ASN A 907 -21.35 -12.68 -39.67
CA ASN A 907 -20.48 -11.62 -39.21
C ASN A 907 -20.73 -10.29 -39.95
N THR A 908 -21.01 -10.34 -41.25
CA THR A 908 -21.33 -9.14 -42.05
C THR A 908 -22.77 -8.64 -41.86
N ARG A 909 -23.76 -9.54 -41.68
CA ARG A 909 -25.15 -9.17 -41.37
C ARG A 909 -25.30 -8.58 -39.97
N ALA A 910 -24.54 -9.06 -38.98
CA ALA A 910 -24.48 -8.43 -37.65
C ALA A 910 -24.00 -6.96 -37.73
N ALA A 911 -23.06 -6.67 -38.64
CA ALA A 911 -22.61 -5.30 -38.92
C ALA A 911 -23.63 -4.46 -39.72
N GLN A 912 -24.46 -5.07 -40.60
CA GLN A 912 -25.41 -4.37 -41.47
C GLN A 912 -26.83 -4.19 -40.88
N LYS A 913 -27.35 -5.13 -40.08
CA LYS A 913 -28.74 -5.11 -39.54
C LYS A 913 -29.06 -3.88 -38.67
N ARG A 914 -28.05 -3.14 -38.18
CA ARG A 914 -28.25 -1.92 -37.36
C ARG A 914 -28.49 -0.63 -38.14
N LYS A 915 -28.36 -0.59 -39.48
CA LYS A 915 -28.94 0.52 -40.26
C LYS A 915 -30.49 0.52 -40.24
N ALA A 916 -31.12 -0.56 -39.77
CA ALA A 916 -32.57 -0.77 -39.84
C ALA A 916 -33.31 -0.96 -38.50
N GLY A 917 -32.67 -0.76 -37.33
CA GLY A 917 -33.38 -0.50 -36.06
C GLY A 917 -34.18 -1.65 -35.41
N SER A 918 -33.79 -2.93 -35.56
CA SER A 918 -34.45 -4.07 -34.88
C SER A 918 -33.66 -4.55 -33.64
N SER A 919 -34.41 -4.84 -32.56
CA SER A 919 -33.99 -4.97 -31.16
C SER A 919 -33.99 -6.42 -30.63
N ASP A 920 -32.93 -7.19 -30.88
CA ASP A 920 -32.73 -8.47 -30.18
C ASP A 920 -31.80 -8.30 -28.96
N LYS A 921 -32.18 -8.94 -27.85
CA LYS A 921 -31.71 -8.74 -26.46
C LYS A 921 -30.27 -9.20 -26.12
N ALA A 922 -29.40 -9.48 -27.10
CA ALA A 922 -27.98 -9.74 -26.84
C ALA A 922 -27.15 -9.42 -28.08
N SER A 923 -26.48 -8.26 -28.11
CA SER A 923 -25.55 -7.91 -29.18
C SER A 923 -24.25 -8.70 -29.04
N SER A 924 -24.12 -9.75 -29.85
CA SER A 924 -22.94 -10.60 -29.97
C SER A 924 -21.72 -9.85 -30.53
N ALA A 925 -20.53 -10.03 -29.94
CA ALA A 925 -19.26 -9.35 -30.22
C ALA A 925 -18.59 -9.72 -31.57
N GLY A 926 -19.34 -10.19 -32.57
CA GLY A 926 -18.78 -10.93 -33.71
C GLY A 926 -18.50 -12.39 -33.31
N THR A 927 -18.64 -13.30 -34.27
CA THR A 927 -18.64 -14.74 -34.00
C THR A 927 -17.36 -15.42 -34.51
N THR A 928 -16.70 -16.15 -33.61
CA THR A 928 -15.69 -17.16 -33.91
C THR A 928 -16.40 -18.45 -34.29
N ASN A 929 -16.17 -18.94 -35.50
CA ASN A 929 -16.87 -20.10 -36.03
C ASN A 929 -16.04 -21.37 -35.84
N ILE A 930 -16.66 -22.42 -35.30
CA ILE A 930 -16.05 -23.72 -35.07
C ILE A 930 -16.87 -24.77 -35.80
N PHE A 931 -16.19 -25.64 -36.52
CA PHE A 931 -16.80 -26.67 -37.35
C PHE A 931 -16.70 -28.02 -36.64
N ILE A 932 -17.75 -28.81 -36.76
CA ILE A 932 -17.90 -30.10 -36.09
C ILE A 932 -18.10 -31.17 -37.16
N ALA A 933 -17.38 -32.27 -37.02
CA ALA A 933 -17.56 -33.47 -37.82
C ALA A 933 -17.76 -34.70 -36.93
N ILE A 934 -18.68 -35.57 -37.32
CA ILE A 934 -18.99 -36.83 -36.65
C ILE A 934 -18.79 -37.95 -37.67
N ASP A 935 -17.99 -38.96 -37.32
CA ASP A 935 -17.62 -40.11 -38.15
C ASP A 935 -17.12 -39.74 -39.55
N GLY A 936 -16.31 -38.67 -39.62
CA GLY A 936 -15.73 -38.19 -40.88
C GLY A 936 -16.68 -37.40 -41.77
N THR A 937 -17.92 -37.17 -41.34
CA THR A 937 -18.92 -36.36 -42.05
C THR A 937 -19.15 -35.02 -41.36
N TYR A 938 -19.40 -33.97 -42.14
CA TYR A 938 -19.73 -32.66 -41.59
C TYR A 938 -21.05 -32.72 -40.81
N ALA A 939 -21.02 -32.30 -39.53
CA ALA A 939 -22.14 -32.41 -38.61
C ALA A 939 -22.76 -31.05 -38.23
N GLY A 940 -22.05 -29.95 -38.49
CA GLY A 940 -22.54 -28.59 -38.22
C GLY A 940 -21.42 -27.63 -37.86
N HIS A 941 -21.78 -26.39 -37.53
CA HIS A 941 -20.86 -25.40 -36.99
C HIS A 941 -21.51 -24.58 -35.87
N LEU A 942 -20.69 -24.17 -34.90
CA LEU A 942 -21.06 -23.31 -33.79
C LEU A 942 -20.42 -21.93 -33.97
N CYS A 943 -21.24 -20.90 -33.81
CA CYS A 943 -20.82 -19.51 -33.79
C CYS A 943 -20.66 -19.09 -32.32
N LEU A 944 -19.43 -18.94 -31.85
CA LEU A 944 -19.12 -18.49 -30.50
C LEU A 944 -18.92 -16.98 -30.51
N SER A 945 -19.47 -16.27 -29.55
CA SER A 945 -19.12 -14.87 -29.36
C SER A 945 -18.82 -14.58 -27.92
N ASP A 946 -17.97 -13.59 -27.71
CA ASP A 946 -17.83 -12.97 -26.42
C ASP A 946 -19.06 -12.10 -26.13
N THR A 947 -19.39 -11.97 -24.85
CA THR A 947 -20.52 -11.15 -24.40
C THR A 947 -20.00 -9.79 -23.98
N ILE A 948 -20.59 -8.73 -24.54
CA ILE A 948 -20.25 -7.35 -24.20
C ILE A 948 -20.80 -7.04 -22.82
N LYS A 949 -20.02 -6.36 -21.98
CA LYS A 949 -20.46 -5.96 -20.65
C LYS A 949 -21.66 -5.02 -20.71
N GLU A 950 -22.57 -5.23 -19.78
CA GLU A 950 -23.68 -4.29 -19.55
C GLU A 950 -23.07 -2.92 -19.20
N GLY A 951 -23.59 -1.85 -19.81
CA GLY A 951 -23.05 -0.49 -19.61
C GLY A 951 -21.87 -0.07 -20.50
N ALA A 952 -21.20 -0.99 -21.23
CA ALA A 952 -20.04 -0.63 -22.07
C ALA A 952 -20.37 0.44 -23.14
N ALA A 953 -21.52 0.32 -23.80
CA ALA A 953 -21.99 1.29 -24.80
C ALA A 953 -22.32 2.65 -24.16
N ALA A 954 -22.87 2.63 -22.96
CA ALA A 954 -23.21 3.84 -22.22
C ALA A 954 -21.94 4.58 -21.75
N ALA A 955 -20.92 3.85 -21.29
CA ALA A 955 -19.63 4.39 -20.90
C ALA A 955 -18.91 5.10 -22.06
N ILE A 956 -18.91 4.50 -23.25
CA ILE A 956 -18.27 5.10 -24.45
C ILE A 956 -19.03 6.34 -24.92
N ALA A 957 -20.37 6.31 -24.90
CA ALA A 957 -21.19 7.49 -25.20
C ALA A 957 -20.93 8.65 -24.21
N VAL A 958 -20.72 8.35 -22.92
CA VAL A 958 -20.34 9.34 -21.90
C VAL A 958 -18.94 9.91 -22.17
N LEU A 959 -17.97 9.07 -22.54
CA LEU A 959 -16.62 9.52 -22.91
C LEU A 959 -16.65 10.47 -24.11
N HIS A 960 -17.42 10.15 -25.15
CA HIS A 960 -17.62 11.04 -26.31
C HIS A 960 -18.29 12.36 -25.92
N ARG A 961 -19.28 12.32 -25.01
CA ARG A 961 -19.92 13.53 -24.46
C ARG A 961 -18.96 14.39 -23.63
N MET A 962 -17.95 13.78 -23.00
CA MET A 962 -16.87 14.48 -22.30
C MET A 962 -15.80 15.06 -23.24
N GLY A 963 -15.95 14.84 -24.56
CA GLY A 963 -15.01 15.28 -25.59
C GLY A 963 -13.79 14.38 -25.75
N ILE A 964 -13.85 13.14 -25.25
CA ILE A 964 -12.73 12.18 -25.25
C ILE A 964 -12.95 11.19 -26.39
N LYS A 965 -11.94 11.01 -27.25
CA LYS A 965 -11.96 10.03 -28.35
C LYS A 965 -11.72 8.63 -27.79
N THR A 966 -12.26 7.60 -28.44
CA THR A 966 -12.06 6.20 -28.02
C THR A 966 -11.53 5.35 -29.16
N ALA A 967 -10.60 4.45 -28.88
CA ALA A 967 -10.07 3.47 -29.82
C ALA A 967 -10.08 2.06 -29.21
N ILE A 968 -10.16 1.03 -30.05
CA ILE A 968 -10.01 -0.38 -29.63
C ILE A 968 -8.68 -0.90 -30.14
N VAL A 969 -7.91 -1.54 -29.26
CA VAL A 969 -6.70 -2.29 -29.61
C VAL A 969 -6.86 -3.72 -29.13
N THR A 970 -6.78 -4.70 -30.02
CA THR A 970 -7.00 -6.10 -29.66
C THR A 970 -6.12 -7.07 -30.47
N GLY A 971 -5.81 -8.22 -29.87
CA GLY A 971 -5.17 -9.35 -30.56
C GLY A 971 -6.14 -10.14 -31.45
N ASP A 972 -7.46 -9.90 -31.31
CA ASP A 972 -8.50 -10.59 -32.06
C ASP A 972 -8.53 -10.21 -33.53
N GLN A 973 -9.21 -11.05 -34.34
CA GLN A 973 -9.35 -10.82 -35.77
C GLN A 973 -10.19 -9.57 -36.07
N ARG A 974 -9.85 -8.90 -37.17
CA ARG A 974 -10.42 -7.59 -37.55
C ARG A 974 -11.94 -7.60 -37.71
N SER A 975 -12.53 -8.68 -38.19
CA SER A 975 -13.98 -8.84 -38.33
C SER A 975 -14.69 -8.75 -36.96
N THR A 976 -14.18 -9.47 -35.96
CA THR A 976 -14.69 -9.46 -34.57
C THR A 976 -14.51 -8.09 -33.93
N ALA A 977 -13.33 -7.49 -34.06
CA ALA A 977 -13.04 -6.17 -33.50
C ALA A 977 -13.96 -5.07 -34.06
N LEU A 978 -14.24 -5.10 -35.38
CA LEU A 978 -15.17 -4.16 -36.02
C LEU A 978 -16.63 -4.37 -35.57
N ALA A 979 -17.04 -5.63 -35.36
CA ALA A 979 -18.37 -5.94 -34.84
C ALA A 979 -18.55 -5.39 -33.41
N VAL A 980 -17.55 -5.57 -32.53
CA VAL A 980 -17.54 -4.95 -31.19
C VAL A 980 -17.55 -3.44 -31.31
N ALA A 981 -16.64 -2.84 -32.09
CA ALA A 981 -16.60 -1.38 -32.25
C ALA A 981 -17.95 -0.79 -32.68
N ALA A 982 -18.62 -1.40 -33.66
CA ALA A 982 -19.94 -0.98 -34.12
C ALA A 982 -21.03 -1.15 -33.05
N SER A 983 -20.92 -2.17 -32.20
CA SER A 983 -21.89 -2.42 -31.14
C SER A 983 -21.84 -1.39 -30.00
N VAL A 984 -20.64 -0.88 -29.68
CA VAL A 984 -20.36 0.04 -28.57
C VAL A 984 -20.27 1.51 -29.04
N GLY A 985 -20.19 1.76 -30.35
CA GLY A 985 -20.24 3.11 -30.95
C GLY A 985 -18.87 3.71 -31.29
N ILE A 986 -17.83 2.88 -31.51
CA ILE A 986 -16.48 3.32 -31.90
C ILE A 986 -16.35 3.36 -33.43
N SER A 987 -15.71 4.40 -33.96
CA SER A 987 -15.47 4.57 -35.39
C SER A 987 -14.58 3.46 -35.98
N PRO A 988 -14.87 2.92 -37.17
CA PRO A 988 -14.08 1.84 -37.79
C PRO A 988 -12.60 2.19 -38.04
N GLU A 989 -12.31 3.48 -38.15
CA GLU A 989 -10.95 4.03 -38.36
C GLU A 989 -10.07 3.90 -37.12
N GLU A 990 -10.68 3.76 -35.93
CA GLU A 990 -10.01 3.73 -34.62
C GLU A 990 -10.00 2.31 -34.03
N VAL A 991 -9.96 1.30 -34.90
CA VAL A 991 -9.94 -0.13 -34.54
C VAL A 991 -8.65 -0.77 -35.04
N TYR A 992 -7.81 -1.20 -34.10
CA TYR A 992 -6.55 -1.89 -34.35
C TYR A 992 -6.70 -3.35 -33.88
N ALA A 993 -6.62 -4.29 -34.81
CA ALA A 993 -6.91 -5.71 -34.60
C ALA A 993 -5.75 -6.59 -35.07
N GLY A 994 -5.62 -7.80 -34.52
CA GLY A 994 -4.52 -8.72 -34.80
C GLY A 994 -3.17 -8.24 -34.27
N VAL A 995 -3.19 -7.47 -33.18
CA VAL A 995 -2.02 -6.77 -32.63
C VAL A 995 -1.33 -7.61 -31.54
N SER A 996 -0.01 -7.80 -31.65
CA SER A 996 0.79 -8.44 -30.58
C SER A 996 1.06 -7.47 -29.41
N PRO A 997 1.43 -7.94 -28.20
CA PRO A 997 1.73 -7.07 -27.05
C PRO A 997 2.73 -5.93 -27.36
N ASP A 998 3.83 -6.24 -28.04
CA ASP A 998 4.84 -5.24 -28.44
C ASP A 998 4.27 -4.20 -29.42
N GLN A 999 3.39 -4.65 -30.32
CA GLN A 999 2.72 -3.75 -31.26
C GLN A 999 1.66 -2.88 -30.56
N LYS A 1000 1.02 -3.35 -29.48
CA LYS A 1000 0.10 -2.52 -28.69
C LYS A 1000 0.85 -1.31 -28.12
N GLN A 1001 2.05 -1.54 -27.58
CA GLN A 1001 2.92 -0.49 -27.08
C GLN A 1001 3.30 0.52 -28.19
N ALA A 1002 3.70 0.02 -29.36
CA ALA A 1002 4.05 0.87 -30.50
C ALA A 1002 2.87 1.75 -30.96
N ILE A 1003 1.64 1.21 -30.95
CA ILE A 1003 0.43 1.96 -31.31
C ILE A 1003 0.13 3.06 -30.30
N VAL A 1004 0.23 2.77 -28.99
CA VAL A 1004 0.06 3.79 -27.94
C VAL A 1004 1.08 4.92 -28.13
N LYS A 1005 2.34 4.58 -28.39
CA LYS A 1005 3.40 5.56 -28.64
C LYS A 1005 3.15 6.39 -29.91
N GLN A 1006 2.66 5.76 -30.98
CA GLN A 1006 2.30 6.47 -32.20
C GLN A 1006 1.18 7.50 -31.96
N MET A 1007 0.19 7.17 -31.12
CA MET A 1007 -0.86 8.12 -30.75
C MET A 1007 -0.33 9.27 -29.89
N GLN A 1008 0.62 9.00 -28.98
CA GLN A 1008 1.30 10.04 -28.21
C GLN A 1008 2.13 10.99 -29.09
N GLU A 1009 2.83 10.45 -30.10
CA GLU A 1009 3.59 11.25 -31.08
C GLU A 1009 2.69 12.15 -31.94
N GLN A 1010 1.41 11.81 -32.11
CA GLN A 1010 0.40 12.65 -32.76
C GLN A 1010 -0.09 13.81 -31.86
N GLY A 1011 0.40 13.91 -30.63
CA GLY A 1011 0.03 14.93 -29.65
C GLY A 1011 -1.25 14.62 -28.88
N GLU A 1012 -1.76 13.39 -28.96
CA GLU A 1012 -2.87 12.93 -28.12
C GLU A 1012 -2.32 12.51 -26.75
N CYS A 1013 -3.04 12.85 -25.67
CA CYS A 1013 -2.77 12.32 -24.34
C CYS A 1013 -3.60 11.06 -24.15
N VAL A 1014 -2.92 9.92 -24.05
CA VAL A 1014 -3.49 8.59 -24.22
C VAL A 1014 -3.65 7.89 -22.87
N ALA A 1015 -4.88 7.50 -22.56
CA ALA A 1015 -5.16 6.55 -21.49
C ALA A 1015 -5.39 5.16 -22.06
N MET A 1016 -4.69 4.15 -21.54
CA MET A 1016 -4.87 2.74 -21.93
C MET A 1016 -5.69 2.04 -20.85
N VAL A 1017 -6.73 1.28 -21.24
CA VAL A 1017 -7.54 0.46 -20.33
C VAL A 1017 -7.34 -1.00 -20.69
N GLY A 1018 -6.94 -1.82 -19.71
CA GLY A 1018 -6.71 -3.25 -19.93
C GLY A 1018 -6.69 -4.06 -18.64
N ASP A 1019 -6.78 -5.37 -18.75
CA ASP A 1019 -6.83 -6.30 -17.62
C ASP A 1019 -5.83 -7.47 -17.77
N GLY A 1020 -5.27 -7.68 -18.96
CA GLY A 1020 -4.37 -8.79 -19.24
C GLY A 1020 -2.89 -8.53 -18.97
N ILE A 1021 -2.12 -9.61 -18.76
CA ILE A 1021 -0.65 -9.59 -18.74
C ILE A 1021 -0.11 -8.98 -20.05
N ASN A 1022 -0.79 -9.29 -21.15
CA ASN A 1022 -0.49 -8.80 -22.50
C ASN A 1022 -0.62 -7.27 -22.64
N ASP A 1023 -1.32 -6.61 -21.70
CA ASP A 1023 -1.57 -5.17 -21.74
C ASP A 1023 -0.63 -4.39 -20.82
N SER A 1024 0.06 -5.08 -19.90
CA SER A 1024 0.98 -4.44 -18.95
C SER A 1024 2.06 -3.55 -19.60
N PRO A 1025 2.69 -3.90 -20.75
CA PRO A 1025 3.65 -3.00 -21.39
C PRO A 1025 3.00 -1.75 -22.00
N ALA A 1026 1.77 -1.91 -22.52
CA ALA A 1026 1.00 -0.81 -23.10
C ALA A 1026 0.44 0.13 -22.01
N LEU A 1027 0.00 -0.42 -20.88
CA LEU A 1027 -0.44 0.32 -19.69
C LEU A 1027 0.69 1.18 -19.13
N ALA A 1028 1.90 0.64 -19.01
CA ALA A 1028 3.05 1.38 -18.51
C ALA A 1028 3.58 2.46 -19.49
N THR A 1029 3.28 2.35 -20.78
CA THR A 1029 3.71 3.31 -21.80
C THR A 1029 2.71 4.45 -21.99
N ALA A 1030 1.43 4.21 -21.69
CA ALA A 1030 0.38 5.22 -21.74
C ALA A 1030 0.66 6.38 -20.78
N ASP A 1031 0.08 7.55 -21.06
CA ASP A 1031 0.18 8.70 -20.16
C ASP A 1031 -0.57 8.45 -18.85
N VAL A 1032 -1.63 7.62 -18.92
CA VAL A 1032 -2.34 7.05 -17.77
C VAL A 1032 -2.75 5.61 -18.10
N GLY A 1033 -2.20 4.63 -17.38
CA GLY A 1033 -2.67 3.25 -17.43
C GLY A 1033 -3.87 3.03 -16.49
N ILE A 1034 -4.95 2.42 -16.97
CA ILE A 1034 -6.13 2.06 -16.18
C ILE A 1034 -6.30 0.54 -16.20
N ALA A 1035 -6.22 -0.10 -15.04
CA ALA A 1035 -6.45 -1.54 -14.90
C ALA A 1035 -7.76 -1.84 -14.17
N MET A 1036 -8.34 -3.00 -14.50
CA MET A 1036 -9.47 -3.58 -13.77
C MET A 1036 -8.94 -4.48 -12.65
N SER A 1037 -9.63 -4.56 -11.51
CA SER A 1037 -9.25 -5.43 -10.38
C SER A 1037 -9.33 -6.92 -10.68
N SER A 1038 -10.13 -7.31 -11.68
CA SER A 1038 -10.14 -8.67 -12.23
C SER A 1038 -8.88 -9.00 -13.05
N GLY A 1039 -8.08 -7.99 -13.37
CA GLY A 1039 -6.88 -8.12 -14.17
C GLY A 1039 -5.74 -8.79 -13.40
N THR A 1040 -4.73 -9.22 -14.15
CA THR A 1040 -3.55 -9.86 -13.56
C THR A 1040 -2.74 -8.91 -12.68
N ASP A 1041 -2.06 -9.44 -11.67
CA ASP A 1041 -1.27 -8.62 -10.72
C ASP A 1041 -0.24 -7.73 -11.44
N VAL A 1042 0.32 -8.22 -12.56
CA VAL A 1042 1.25 -7.46 -13.41
C VAL A 1042 0.57 -6.25 -14.08
N ALA A 1043 -0.68 -6.41 -14.53
CA ALA A 1043 -1.46 -5.31 -15.11
C ALA A 1043 -1.86 -4.30 -14.04
N MET A 1044 -2.27 -4.78 -12.85
CA MET A 1044 -2.55 -3.92 -11.71
C MET A 1044 -1.32 -3.14 -11.28
N GLU A 1045 -0.13 -3.75 -11.22
CA GLU A 1045 1.13 -3.09 -10.86
C GLU A 1045 1.51 -2.01 -11.88
N ALA A 1046 1.41 -2.33 -13.18
CA ALA A 1046 1.77 -1.43 -14.27
C ALA A 1046 0.81 -0.22 -14.44
N ALA A 1047 -0.44 -0.33 -14.00
CA ALA A 1047 -1.44 0.74 -14.17
C ALA A 1047 -1.33 1.85 -13.12
N ASP A 1048 -1.66 3.07 -13.52
CA ASP A 1048 -1.74 4.25 -12.67
C ASP A 1048 -3.10 4.39 -11.97
N VAL A 1049 -4.18 3.86 -12.55
CA VAL A 1049 -5.52 3.86 -11.97
C VAL A 1049 -6.02 2.43 -11.93
N VAL A 1050 -6.54 1.98 -10.79
CA VAL A 1050 -7.12 0.65 -10.63
C VAL A 1050 -8.59 0.78 -10.27
N LEU A 1051 -9.45 0.15 -11.07
CA LEU A 1051 -10.89 0.11 -10.87
C LEU A 1051 -11.27 -1.18 -10.14
N MET A 1052 -11.83 -1.03 -8.94
CA MET A 1052 -12.17 -2.14 -8.06
C MET A 1052 -13.39 -2.94 -8.53
N ARG A 1053 -14.26 -2.33 -9.33
CA ARG A 1053 -15.46 -2.94 -9.89
C ARG A 1053 -15.23 -3.29 -11.36
N PRO A 1054 -14.93 -4.56 -11.67
CA PRO A 1054 -14.56 -4.95 -13.02
C PRO A 1054 -15.76 -4.95 -13.99
N ASP A 1055 -16.98 -5.03 -13.47
CA ASP A 1055 -18.19 -5.11 -14.28
C ASP A 1055 -18.76 -3.74 -14.68
N ASP A 1056 -18.49 -2.68 -13.88
CA ASP A 1056 -19.00 -1.33 -14.15
C ASP A 1056 -17.97 -0.46 -14.88
N LEU A 1057 -18.04 -0.47 -16.22
CA LEU A 1057 -17.17 0.33 -17.09
C LEU A 1057 -17.40 1.85 -16.96
N MET A 1058 -18.51 2.28 -16.37
CA MET A 1058 -18.73 3.70 -16.16
C MET A 1058 -17.83 4.31 -15.09
N ASN A 1059 -17.12 3.47 -14.32
CA ASN A 1059 -16.08 3.97 -13.43
C ASN A 1059 -14.90 4.60 -14.18
N ILE A 1060 -14.69 4.28 -15.45
CA ILE A 1060 -13.68 4.94 -16.31
C ILE A 1060 -14.03 6.43 -16.50
N PRO A 1061 -15.18 6.82 -17.09
CA PRO A 1061 -15.54 8.24 -17.20
C PRO A 1061 -15.75 8.91 -15.83
N ALA A 1062 -16.22 8.18 -14.82
CA ALA A 1062 -16.34 8.71 -13.46
C ALA A 1062 -14.98 9.08 -12.86
N ALA A 1063 -13.95 8.26 -13.06
CA ALA A 1063 -12.58 8.52 -12.62
C ALA A 1063 -12.01 9.78 -13.29
N LEU A 1064 -12.17 9.90 -14.61
CA LEU A 1064 -11.73 11.08 -15.36
C LEU A 1064 -12.47 12.36 -14.94
N HIS A 1065 -13.76 12.25 -14.67
CA HIS A 1065 -14.55 13.37 -14.17
C HIS A 1065 -14.18 13.75 -12.73
N LEU A 1066 -13.89 12.77 -11.88
CA LEU A 1066 -13.41 13.00 -10.52
C LEU A 1066 -12.06 13.73 -10.54
N ALA A 1067 -11.11 13.28 -11.36
CA ALA A 1067 -9.83 13.96 -11.56
C ALA A 1067 -10.02 15.42 -11.98
N ARG A 1068 -10.86 15.68 -13.00
CA ARG A 1068 -11.19 17.05 -13.44
C ARG A 1068 -11.84 17.88 -12.32
N SER A 1069 -12.72 17.28 -11.52
CA SER A 1069 -13.39 17.93 -10.39
C SER A 1069 -12.40 18.33 -9.28
N ILE A 1070 -11.47 17.44 -8.94
CA ILE A 1070 -10.40 17.69 -7.96
C ILE A 1070 -9.53 18.85 -8.44
N PHE A 1071 -9.06 18.83 -9.69
CA PHE A 1071 -8.22 19.91 -10.22
C PHE A 1071 -8.95 21.24 -10.39
N THR A 1072 -10.24 21.21 -10.72
CA THR A 1072 -11.05 22.44 -10.75
C THR A 1072 -11.15 23.06 -9.35
N ARG A 1073 -11.30 22.23 -8.30
CA ARG A 1073 -11.25 22.71 -6.91
C ARG A 1073 -9.88 23.23 -6.52
N ILE A 1074 -8.79 22.58 -6.93
CA ILE A 1074 -7.43 23.05 -6.68
C ILE A 1074 -7.22 24.43 -7.32
N LYS A 1075 -7.57 24.59 -8.60
CA LYS A 1075 -7.47 25.88 -9.32
C LYS A 1075 -8.32 26.96 -8.65
N MET A 1076 -9.54 26.63 -8.22
CA MET A 1076 -10.40 27.56 -7.50
C MET A 1076 -9.80 27.98 -6.15
N ASN A 1077 -9.28 27.02 -5.37
CA ASN A 1077 -8.65 27.29 -4.07
C ASN A 1077 -7.38 28.14 -4.22
N LEU A 1078 -6.57 27.85 -5.22
CA LEU A 1078 -5.39 28.63 -5.60
C LEU A 1078 -5.78 30.06 -5.99
N ALA A 1079 -6.79 30.21 -6.84
CA ALA A 1079 -7.31 31.50 -7.25
C ALA A 1079 -7.83 32.31 -6.05
N TRP A 1080 -8.62 31.71 -5.14
CA TRP A 1080 -9.06 32.38 -3.92
C TRP A 1080 -7.89 32.83 -3.06
N ALA A 1081 -6.93 31.95 -2.79
CA ALA A 1081 -5.75 32.28 -1.97
C ALA A 1081 -4.94 33.45 -2.57
N CYS A 1082 -4.72 33.46 -3.89
CA CYS A 1082 -4.05 34.56 -4.57
C CYS A 1082 -4.89 35.84 -4.57
N MET A 1083 -6.20 35.76 -4.81
CA MET A 1083 -7.08 36.93 -4.87
C MET A 1083 -7.11 37.69 -3.54
N TYR A 1084 -7.20 37.00 -2.39
CA TYR A 1084 -7.11 37.62 -1.08
C TYR A 1084 -5.83 38.44 -0.92
N ASN A 1085 -4.69 37.86 -1.32
CA ASN A 1085 -3.38 38.50 -1.22
C ASN A 1085 -3.27 39.71 -2.17
N VAL A 1086 -3.67 39.57 -3.43
CA VAL A 1086 -3.61 40.66 -4.43
C VAL A 1086 -4.48 41.84 -4.01
N VAL A 1087 -5.68 41.59 -3.47
CA VAL A 1087 -6.59 42.65 -3.06
C VAL A 1087 -6.15 43.32 -1.77
N GLY A 1088 -5.72 42.57 -0.75
CA GLY A 1088 -5.43 43.14 0.57
C GLY A 1088 -4.01 43.69 0.74
N LEU A 1089 -3.04 43.28 -0.08
CA LEU A 1089 -1.66 43.78 0.00
C LEU A 1089 -1.56 45.30 -0.23
N PRO A 1090 -2.27 45.92 -1.21
CA PRO A 1090 -2.36 47.38 -1.33
C PRO A 1090 -2.89 48.10 -0.08
N PHE A 1091 -3.86 47.51 0.62
CA PHE A 1091 -4.38 48.06 1.88
C PHE A 1091 -3.39 47.93 3.03
N ALA A 1092 -2.63 46.83 3.08
CA ALA A 1092 -1.56 46.63 4.05
C ALA A 1092 -0.36 47.56 3.80
N MET A 1093 -0.04 47.82 2.53
CA MET A 1093 1.00 48.78 2.13
C MET A 1093 0.64 50.24 2.42
N GLY A 1094 -0.61 50.51 2.78
CA GLY A 1094 -1.09 51.85 3.09
C GLY A 1094 -1.33 52.75 1.87
N LEU A 1095 -1.44 52.21 0.66
CA LEU A 1095 -1.70 53.02 -0.55
C LEU A 1095 -3.00 53.84 -0.44
N PHE A 1096 -3.97 53.35 0.34
CA PHE A 1096 -5.24 54.02 0.62
C PHE A 1096 -5.25 54.87 1.92
N LEU A 1097 -4.07 55.12 2.51
CA LEU A 1097 -3.94 56.04 3.66
C LEU A 1097 -4.50 57.45 3.40
N PRO A 1098 -4.40 58.05 2.19
CA PRO A 1098 -5.06 59.33 1.89
C PRO A 1098 -6.59 59.31 2.09
N TYR A 1099 -7.21 58.13 1.91
CA TYR A 1099 -8.64 57.90 2.13
C TYR A 1099 -8.96 57.41 3.55
N GLY A 1100 -7.96 57.32 4.44
CA GLY A 1100 -8.11 56.84 5.81
C GLY A 1100 -8.25 55.33 5.96
N LEU A 1101 -8.05 54.55 4.89
CA LEU A 1101 -8.15 53.10 4.91
C LEU A 1101 -6.76 52.47 5.00
N HIS A 1102 -6.49 51.75 6.09
CA HIS A 1102 -5.29 50.93 6.24
C HIS A 1102 -5.63 49.63 6.97
N LEU A 1103 -4.86 48.57 6.69
CA LEU A 1103 -5.06 47.29 7.36
C LEU A 1103 -4.27 47.25 8.68
N HIS A 1104 -4.93 46.91 9.78
CA HIS A 1104 -4.23 46.63 11.04
C HIS A 1104 -3.57 45.25 10.98
N PRO A 1105 -2.35 45.02 11.54
CA PRO A 1105 -1.72 43.70 11.55
C PRO A 1105 -2.60 42.57 12.12
N MET A 1106 -3.47 42.88 13.09
CA MET A 1106 -4.43 41.92 13.62
C MET A 1106 -5.53 41.56 12.61
N ALA A 1107 -6.08 42.56 11.91
CA ALA A 1107 -7.05 42.32 10.83
C ALA A 1107 -6.40 41.54 9.69
N ALA A 1108 -5.12 41.77 9.42
CA ALA A 1108 -4.32 41.00 8.48
C ALA A 1108 -4.19 39.52 8.90
N GLY A 1109 -3.85 39.27 10.16
CA GLY A 1109 -3.78 37.91 10.72
C GLY A 1109 -5.13 37.18 10.72
N ALA A 1110 -6.22 37.88 11.03
CA ALA A 1110 -7.57 37.32 10.96
C ALA A 1110 -8.00 37.00 9.52
N ALA A 1111 -7.72 37.89 8.55
CA ALA A 1111 -7.99 37.66 7.15
C ALA A 1111 -7.22 36.45 6.59
N MET A 1112 -5.97 36.26 7.01
CA MET A 1112 -5.15 35.10 6.68
C MET A 1112 -5.77 33.79 7.21
N ALA A 1113 -6.24 33.78 8.47
CA ALA A 1113 -6.92 32.63 9.05
C ALA A 1113 -8.21 32.29 8.29
N LEU A 1114 -9.02 33.31 7.95
CA LEU A 1114 -10.24 33.15 7.15
C LEU A 1114 -9.95 32.61 5.75
N SER A 1115 -8.89 33.09 5.09
CA SER A 1115 -8.45 32.57 3.79
C SER A 1115 -8.14 31.08 3.87
N SER A 1116 -7.38 30.65 4.88
CA SER A 1116 -7.05 29.25 5.09
C SER A 1116 -8.28 28.38 5.37
N VAL A 1117 -9.21 28.87 6.20
CA VAL A 1117 -10.49 28.18 6.47
C VAL A 1117 -11.32 28.05 5.20
N SER A 1118 -11.40 29.08 4.36
CA SER A 1118 -12.16 29.03 3.11
C SER A 1118 -11.66 27.94 2.15
N VAL A 1119 -10.34 27.79 2.03
CA VAL A 1119 -9.70 26.74 1.22
C VAL A 1119 -9.96 25.35 1.80
N VAL A 1120 -9.83 25.16 3.12
CA VAL A 1120 -10.10 23.87 3.78
C VAL A 1120 -11.56 23.47 3.63
N VAL A 1121 -12.51 24.40 3.85
CA VAL A 1121 -13.94 24.14 3.66
C VAL A 1121 -14.25 23.79 2.21
N SER A 1122 -13.68 24.54 1.26
CA SER A 1122 -13.82 24.25 -0.17
C SER A 1122 -13.32 22.84 -0.55
N SER A 1123 -12.17 22.43 -0.01
CA SER A 1123 -11.64 21.07 -0.22
C SER A 1123 -12.51 20.00 0.45
N LEU A 1124 -13.06 20.26 1.64
CA LEU A 1124 -13.97 19.32 2.32
C LEU A 1124 -15.31 19.17 1.59
N LEU A 1125 -15.76 20.17 0.83
CA LEU A 1125 -16.96 20.05 -0.01
C LEU A 1125 -16.80 19.00 -1.11
N LEU A 1126 -15.58 18.53 -1.42
CA LEU A 1126 -15.40 17.37 -2.29
C LEU A 1126 -16.08 16.13 -1.71
N LYS A 1127 -16.23 15.98 -0.39
CA LYS A 1127 -16.93 14.85 0.25
C LYS A 1127 -18.40 14.71 -0.17
N LEU A 1128 -18.99 15.77 -0.72
CA LEU A 1128 -20.35 15.75 -1.25
C LEU A 1128 -20.40 15.36 -2.74
N TRP A 1129 -19.26 15.07 -3.35
CA TRP A 1129 -19.20 14.57 -4.72
C TRP A 1129 -19.91 13.22 -4.79
N LYS A 1130 -20.86 13.15 -5.72
CA LYS A 1130 -21.50 11.92 -6.15
C LYS A 1130 -21.38 11.87 -7.66
N ARG A 1131 -21.41 10.65 -8.21
CA ARG A 1131 -21.49 10.43 -9.66
C ARG A 1131 -22.63 11.30 -10.23
N PRO A 1132 -22.36 12.14 -11.24
CA PRO A 1132 -23.38 13.03 -11.80
C PRO A 1132 -24.54 12.22 -12.41
N SER A 1133 -25.77 12.68 -12.22
CA SER A 1133 -26.97 11.97 -12.70
C SER A 1133 -27.08 11.83 -14.23
N TRP A 1134 -26.30 12.61 -14.99
CA TRP A 1134 -26.21 12.45 -16.44
C TRP A 1134 -25.28 11.28 -16.87
N MET A 1135 -24.57 10.66 -15.92
CA MET A 1135 -23.83 9.41 -16.09
C MET A 1135 -24.58 8.18 -15.54
N ASP A 1136 -25.80 8.34 -15.03
CA ASP A 1136 -26.59 7.19 -14.58
C ASP A 1136 -27.14 6.42 -15.79
N GLU A 1137 -26.98 5.10 -15.77
CA GLU A 1137 -27.46 4.20 -16.83
C GLU A 1137 -28.96 4.34 -17.10
N SER A 1138 -29.74 4.65 -16.06
CA SER A 1138 -31.20 4.84 -16.13
C SER A 1138 -31.67 6.03 -16.98
N MET A 1139 -30.77 6.97 -17.33
CA MET A 1139 -31.05 8.09 -18.22
C MET A 1139 -30.77 7.80 -19.71
N TYR A 1140 -30.16 6.66 -20.03
CA TYR A 1140 -29.97 6.21 -21.40
C TYR A 1140 -31.15 5.34 -21.84
N ASP A 1141 -32.02 5.93 -22.64
CA ASP A 1141 -33.01 5.18 -23.43
C ASP A 1141 -32.28 4.30 -24.45
N GLU A 1142 -32.84 3.12 -24.74
CA GLU A 1142 -32.32 2.05 -25.63
C GLU A 1142 -32.04 2.47 -27.10
N ARG A 1143 -32.10 3.77 -27.41
CA ARG A 1143 -31.99 4.34 -28.77
C ARG A 1143 -30.76 5.22 -29.00
N GLY A 1144 -29.82 5.33 -28.06
CA GLY A 1144 -28.61 6.15 -28.25
C GLY A 1144 -28.91 7.65 -28.49
N GLY A 1145 -30.10 8.11 -28.10
CA GLY A 1145 -30.53 9.49 -28.22
C GLY A 1145 -30.82 10.09 -26.84
N LEU A 1146 -30.18 11.20 -26.52
CA LEU A 1146 -30.38 11.96 -25.28
C LEU A 1146 -31.85 12.42 -25.14
N ARG A 1147 -32.54 12.06 -24.05
CA ARG A 1147 -33.73 12.80 -23.61
C ARG A 1147 -33.29 14.20 -23.19
N ARG A 1148 -33.50 15.16 -24.08
CA ARG A 1148 -33.33 16.59 -23.78
C ARG A 1148 -34.47 17.02 -22.86
N LYS A 1149 -34.31 16.90 -21.54
CA LYS A 1149 -35.22 17.57 -20.60
C LYS A 1149 -34.86 19.05 -20.57
N GLY A 1150 -35.70 19.86 -21.21
CA GLY A 1150 -35.63 21.30 -21.13
C GLY A 1150 -35.86 21.82 -19.70
N SER A 1151 -35.47 23.07 -19.53
CA SER A 1151 -35.78 24.00 -18.44
C SER A 1151 -34.72 24.20 -17.37
N LEU A 1152 -34.12 25.38 -17.46
CA LEU A 1152 -33.23 26.12 -16.56
C LEU A 1152 -33.70 26.23 -15.09
N TRP A 1153 -34.82 25.62 -14.69
CA TRP A 1153 -35.46 25.86 -13.38
C TRP A 1153 -35.19 24.79 -12.31
N SER A 1154 -34.63 23.61 -12.66
CA SER A 1154 -34.32 22.58 -11.66
C SER A 1154 -33.00 22.81 -10.91
N SER A 1155 -32.06 23.56 -11.50
CA SER A 1155 -30.75 23.83 -10.88
C SER A 1155 -30.86 24.78 -9.68
N VAL A 1156 -31.82 25.70 -9.68
CA VAL A 1156 -32.08 26.62 -8.56
C VAL A 1156 -32.78 25.89 -7.39
N GLY A 1157 -33.68 24.95 -7.69
CA GLY A 1157 -34.37 24.16 -6.66
C GLY A 1157 -33.43 23.22 -5.88
N SER A 1158 -32.46 22.60 -6.55
CA SER A 1158 -31.47 21.73 -5.90
C SER A 1158 -30.46 22.50 -5.05
N ILE A 1159 -30.15 23.75 -5.40
CA ILE A 1159 -29.26 24.61 -4.59
C ILE A 1159 -29.98 25.08 -3.33
N ILE A 1160 -31.28 25.37 -3.43
CA ILE A 1160 -32.11 25.78 -2.28
C ILE A 1160 -32.37 24.60 -1.33
N SER A 1161 -32.59 23.39 -1.85
CA SER A 1161 -32.79 22.19 -1.00
C SER A 1161 -31.49 21.78 -0.29
N VAL A 1162 -30.34 21.86 -0.96
CA VAL A 1162 -29.02 21.60 -0.35
C VAL A 1162 -28.67 22.67 0.68
N ALA A 1163 -29.02 23.94 0.44
CA ALA A 1163 -28.86 25.01 1.41
C ALA A 1163 -29.76 24.82 2.65
N GLN A 1164 -31.01 24.36 2.47
CA GLN A 1164 -31.92 24.04 3.57
C GLN A 1164 -31.47 22.80 4.37
N ASP A 1165 -30.95 21.77 3.72
CA ASP A 1165 -30.41 20.58 4.40
C ASP A 1165 -29.11 20.87 5.16
N LEU A 1166 -28.25 21.76 4.61
CA LEU A 1166 -27.07 22.26 5.32
C LEU A 1166 -27.46 23.08 6.56
N PHE A 1167 -28.44 23.99 6.42
CA PHE A 1167 -28.91 24.82 7.53
C PHE A 1167 -29.64 24.00 8.61
N GLY A 1168 -30.40 22.98 8.21
CA GLY A 1168 -31.13 22.10 9.13
C GLY A 1168 -30.22 21.22 9.99
N ARG A 1169 -29.07 20.77 9.46
CA ARG A 1169 -28.13 19.91 10.19
C ARG A 1169 -27.19 20.66 11.13
N VAL A 1170 -26.91 21.94 10.87
CA VAL A 1170 -26.02 22.74 11.71
C VAL A 1170 -26.71 23.24 12.98
N PHE A 1171 -28.04 23.42 12.97
CA PHE A 1171 -28.77 24.00 14.10
C PHE A 1171 -29.49 23.02 15.04
N ARG A 1172 -29.53 21.71 14.73
CA ARG A 1172 -30.21 20.73 15.60
C ARG A 1172 -29.20 19.96 16.46
N GLY A 1173 -29.01 20.46 17.69
CA GLY A 1173 -28.13 19.86 18.69
C GLY A 1173 -28.56 18.45 19.13
N ARG A 1174 -27.53 17.63 19.38
CA ARG A 1174 -27.46 16.45 20.27
C ARG A 1174 -28.79 15.78 20.67
N GLY A 1175 -29.03 14.60 20.10
CA GLY A 1175 -29.82 13.53 20.69
C GLY A 1175 -29.17 12.19 20.34
N LYS A 1176 -28.82 11.39 21.36
CA LYS A 1176 -28.34 10.01 21.23
C LYS A 1176 -29.24 9.23 20.26
N ARG A 1177 -28.66 8.46 19.34
CA ARG A 1177 -29.36 7.36 18.66
C ARG A 1177 -28.52 6.10 18.75
N GLU A 1178 -29.08 5.17 19.50
CA GLU A 1178 -28.75 3.76 19.54
C GLU A 1178 -28.87 3.15 18.13
N GLU A 1179 -28.00 2.18 17.88
CA GLU A 1179 -28.03 1.30 16.73
C GLU A 1179 -29.34 0.49 16.76
N GLY A 1180 -30.15 0.67 15.72
CA GLY A 1180 -31.45 0.01 15.57
C GLY A 1180 -31.50 -0.71 14.22
N TYR A 1181 -31.39 -2.03 14.31
CA TYR A 1181 -32.08 -3.05 13.51
C TYR A 1181 -33.14 -2.51 12.52
N VAL A 1182 -32.97 -2.80 11.23
CA VAL A 1182 -33.97 -2.51 10.19
C VAL A 1182 -34.88 -3.73 10.04
N PRO A 1183 -36.20 -3.63 10.27
CA PRO A 1183 -37.10 -4.75 10.10
C PRO A 1183 -37.35 -5.03 8.61
N LEU A 1184 -37.17 -6.29 8.23
CA LEU A 1184 -37.64 -6.85 6.96
C LEU A 1184 -39.16 -6.70 6.87
N SER A 1185 -39.63 -5.88 5.94
CA SER A 1185 -41.01 -5.92 5.46
C SER A 1185 -41.02 -5.69 3.96
N ASN A 1186 -41.33 -6.77 3.24
CA ASN A 1186 -42.09 -6.86 1.99
C ASN A 1186 -41.62 -8.09 1.20
N MET A 1187 -41.98 -9.27 1.69
CA MET A 1187 -42.36 -10.38 0.82
C MET A 1187 -43.88 -10.30 0.66
N GLU A 1188 -44.36 -9.95 -0.52
CA GLU A 1188 -45.69 -10.35 -0.98
C GLU A 1188 -45.50 -11.38 -2.09
N ALA A 1189 -46.21 -12.49 -1.94
CA ALA A 1189 -46.24 -13.63 -2.84
C ALA A 1189 -46.86 -13.27 -4.19
N VAL A 1190 -46.26 -13.73 -5.28
CA VAL A 1190 -46.85 -14.42 -6.46
C VAL A 1190 -45.71 -15.12 -7.19
#